data_AF-A0AAE0K8G3-F1
#
_entry.id   AF-A0AAE0K8G3-F1
#
_cell.length_a   1.000
_cell.length_b   1.000
_cell.length_c   1.000
_cell.angle_alpha   90.00
_cell.angle_beta   90.00
_cell.angle_gamma   90.00
#
_symmetry.space_group_name_H-M   'P 1'
#
loop_
_entity.id
_entity.type
_entity.pdbx_description
1 polymer ?
#
loop_
_entity_poly.entity_id
_entity_poly.type
_entity_poly.pdbx_seq_one_letter_code
_entity_poly.pdbx_strand_id
1 'polypeptide(L)'
;MLMYVMIGPATQPRFYLPMMPNSRFVGRESTLESLKQKLFLDGECQTVALHGLGGMGKTQVALQMAHWVKRNKPGYSVFWVPAMSEASFDRAYAEIATELSVTKASDKEDIKESVRRHLSSKGSGQWFLVVDNADDNTIVLGDSSSDQSTGMYDYLPKSEAGLTLFTTRSMEVAVGVASSDDSVRSGTEVAELLAELEYLPLAIAQAAAYLNVNMVRAAQYLKLLRGTEQDLVGLMSREFRDNTRYKESHNAVATTWLVSFEQIRKSNTIAADLLSFIAHIEPKAIPMSLLPGPESDVQMVDAIGTLCGYAFLTRRRGDSDVYDMHSLVHLATRIWAQDRKACDQEARKAIRHIEEVFPWVNYENQHSWREYLPHSIRILKGTEGLDMRKRAELLSSVGSCLYYDGRIKEALRYFEECQQWLRSALAEDHPDRLASQNNLALAYQDNGQVKQAVKLLEHVVQVRSALAEDHPDRLASQHNLASAYRQNGQLKQAVELLEYVVKVRSALAEDHPGRLASQHELTLAYRDNGQLKQAVELLEYVVQVRSALAEDHPDRLASQHELASAYRDNGKLKQSVDLIEHVVQVRSALAEDHPSRLASQHLLTLAYRDDGQVGKALELLEYVVDVQSKSLAHDHPGRLVSQHELALVYRDVGRVGKALELLEYVVDVQSKSLAHDHPGRLASQYELALGYRDVGRVEEALKLLEHVVDVESKTLARDDPSRLVSERELAKTRSPISNGDHHASPTVSLAPLPSSSAVSTKRNAQPEPDPANCKRQRR
;
A
#
# COMPACT_ATOMS: atom_id res chain seq x y z
N MET A 1 16.83 -67.34 -52.80
CA MET A 1 17.84 -66.40 -53.32
C MET A 1 17.29 -65.00 -53.10
N LEU A 2 17.94 -64.16 -52.29
CA LEU A 2 17.38 -62.88 -51.85
C LEU A 2 17.61 -61.79 -52.90
N MET A 3 16.58 -61.00 -53.20
CA MET A 3 16.73 -59.76 -53.96
C MET A 3 17.28 -58.68 -53.03
N TYR A 4 18.43 -58.09 -53.39
CA TYR A 4 18.88 -56.84 -52.80
C TYR A 4 18.05 -55.68 -53.37
N VAL A 5 17.33 -54.98 -52.50
CA VAL A 5 16.72 -53.69 -52.86
C VAL A 5 17.81 -52.63 -52.82
N MET A 6 18.02 -51.94 -53.94
CA MET A 6 18.92 -50.79 -54.02
C MET A 6 18.32 -49.60 -53.25
N ILE A 7 18.78 -49.37 -52.03
CA ILE A 7 18.48 -48.13 -51.29
C ILE A 7 19.27 -47.00 -51.97
N GLY A 8 18.58 -45.91 -52.32
CA GLY A 8 19.22 -44.72 -52.90
C GLY A 8 20.21 -44.06 -51.93
N PRO A 9 21.19 -43.27 -52.42
CA PRO A 9 22.19 -42.65 -51.56
C PRO A 9 21.54 -41.72 -50.55
N ALA A 10 21.70 -42.02 -49.26
CA ALA A 10 21.27 -41.13 -48.19
C ALA A 10 22.08 -39.82 -48.27
N THR A 11 21.39 -38.68 -48.32
CA THR A 11 22.01 -37.36 -48.31
C THR A 11 22.77 -37.16 -47.00
N GLN A 12 24.09 -36.90 -47.10
CA GLN A 12 24.90 -36.58 -45.93
C GLN A 12 24.43 -35.26 -45.30
N PRO A 13 24.30 -35.19 -43.96
CA PRO A 13 23.77 -34.00 -43.29
C PRO A 13 24.73 -32.80 -43.45
N ARG A 14 24.15 -31.63 -43.78
CA ARG A 14 24.87 -30.36 -43.94
C ARG A 14 24.67 -29.46 -42.73
N PHE A 15 25.64 -28.57 -42.46
CA PHE A 15 25.65 -27.79 -41.23
C PHE A 15 26.11 -26.34 -41.43
N TYR A 16 25.19 -25.39 -41.43
CA TYR A 16 25.52 -23.96 -41.35
C TYR A 16 25.23 -23.43 -39.93
N LEU A 17 26.29 -23.22 -39.15
CA LEU A 17 26.23 -22.71 -37.78
C LEU A 17 27.31 -21.60 -37.62
N PRO A 18 26.94 -20.31 -37.68
CA PRO A 18 27.90 -19.20 -37.62
C PRO A 18 28.49 -18.95 -36.22
N MET A 19 28.07 -19.71 -35.21
CA MET A 19 28.42 -19.52 -33.80
C MET A 19 28.91 -20.81 -33.15
N MET A 20 30.02 -20.72 -32.41
CA MET A 20 30.59 -21.83 -31.66
C MET A 20 29.77 -22.15 -30.39
N PRO A 21 29.77 -23.40 -29.88
CA PRO A 21 29.09 -23.74 -28.65
C PRO A 21 29.61 -22.90 -27.47
N ASN A 22 28.70 -22.34 -26.67
CA ASN A 22 29.07 -21.57 -25.49
C ASN A 22 29.48 -22.49 -24.34
N SER A 23 30.79 -22.59 -24.07
CA SER A 23 31.35 -23.41 -22.98
C SER A 23 31.06 -22.90 -21.57
N ARG A 24 30.36 -21.76 -21.43
CA ARG A 24 29.89 -21.19 -20.16
C ARG A 24 28.36 -21.24 -20.04
N PHE A 25 27.66 -21.94 -20.93
CA PHE A 25 26.22 -22.17 -20.82
C PHE A 25 25.93 -23.11 -19.64
N VAL A 26 25.07 -22.68 -18.72
CA VAL A 26 24.66 -23.43 -17.51
C VAL A 26 23.18 -23.17 -17.22
N GLY A 27 22.48 -24.18 -16.70
CA GLY A 27 21.05 -24.09 -16.41
C GLY A 27 20.16 -24.29 -17.64
N ARG A 28 18.85 -24.10 -17.45
CA ARG A 28 17.79 -24.23 -18.48
C ARG A 28 17.59 -25.65 -19.01
N GLU A 29 18.01 -26.67 -18.27
CA GLU A 29 17.86 -28.09 -18.61
C GLU A 29 16.38 -28.45 -18.86
N SER A 30 15.46 -27.99 -18.02
CA SER A 30 14.02 -28.21 -18.20
C SER A 30 13.44 -27.52 -19.45
N THR A 31 13.93 -26.33 -19.81
CA THR A 31 13.56 -25.65 -21.06
C THR A 31 14.10 -26.43 -22.26
N LEU A 32 15.34 -26.92 -22.20
CA LEU A 32 15.93 -27.74 -23.26
C LEU A 32 15.24 -29.11 -23.39
N GLU A 33 14.81 -29.73 -22.30
CA GLU A 33 14.06 -31.01 -22.36
C GLU A 33 12.66 -30.82 -22.96
N SER A 34 11.94 -29.76 -22.57
CA SER A 34 10.65 -29.41 -23.17
C SER A 34 10.77 -29.11 -24.67
N LEU A 35 11.85 -28.45 -25.11
CA LEU A 35 12.14 -28.26 -26.54
C LEU A 35 12.43 -29.58 -27.26
N LYS A 36 13.12 -30.55 -26.63
CA LYS A 36 13.33 -31.89 -27.21
C LYS A 36 12.02 -32.67 -27.29
N GLN A 37 11.15 -32.56 -26.30
CA GLN A 37 9.83 -33.20 -26.28
C GLN A 37 8.97 -32.70 -27.46
N LYS A 38 8.65 -31.40 -27.46
CA LYS A 38 7.77 -30.78 -28.47
C LYS A 38 8.27 -30.96 -29.92
N LEU A 39 9.60 -30.93 -30.15
CA LEU A 39 10.18 -31.03 -31.50
C LEU A 39 10.58 -32.44 -31.95
N PHE A 40 10.86 -33.39 -31.03
CA PHE A 40 11.51 -34.67 -31.40
C PHE A 40 10.92 -35.93 -30.74
N LEU A 41 9.93 -35.82 -29.86
CA LEU A 41 9.29 -36.98 -29.21
C LEU A 41 7.78 -36.99 -29.43
N ASP A 42 7.09 -35.87 -29.21
CA ASP A 42 5.63 -35.81 -29.25
C ASP A 42 5.11 -35.68 -30.69
N GLY A 43 5.87 -35.00 -31.56
CA GLY A 43 5.61 -34.89 -33.00
C GLY A 43 4.49 -33.91 -33.39
N GLU A 44 3.87 -33.24 -32.42
CA GLU A 44 2.69 -32.38 -32.63
C GLU A 44 3.00 -31.05 -33.33
N CYS A 45 4.22 -30.50 -33.18
CA CYS A 45 4.58 -29.18 -33.69
C CYS A 45 5.86 -29.18 -34.56
N GLN A 46 5.74 -28.81 -35.84
CA GLN A 46 6.88 -28.58 -36.74
C GLN A 46 7.61 -27.26 -36.48
N THR A 47 6.96 -26.29 -35.83
CA THR A 47 7.52 -24.97 -35.52
C THR A 47 7.30 -24.60 -34.06
N VAL A 48 8.33 -24.06 -33.42
CA VAL A 48 8.29 -23.58 -32.02
C VAL A 48 8.96 -22.20 -31.92
N ALA A 49 8.47 -21.32 -31.05
CA ALA A 49 9.02 -19.98 -30.81
C ALA A 49 9.51 -19.79 -29.36
N LEU A 50 10.76 -19.33 -29.20
CA LEU A 50 11.32 -18.85 -27.93
C LEU A 50 11.18 -17.33 -27.84
N HIS A 51 10.21 -16.87 -27.06
CA HIS A 51 9.89 -15.45 -26.90
C HIS A 51 10.42 -14.83 -25.58
N GLY A 52 10.33 -13.49 -25.45
CA GLY A 52 10.64 -12.73 -24.23
C GLY A 52 11.79 -11.72 -24.35
N LEU A 53 12.12 -11.03 -23.26
CA LEU A 53 13.06 -9.90 -23.19
C LEU A 53 14.39 -10.07 -23.95
N GLY A 54 14.92 -8.96 -24.47
CA GLY A 54 16.31 -8.87 -24.93
C GLY A 54 17.28 -9.22 -23.79
N GLY A 55 18.32 -9.99 -24.08
CA GLY A 55 19.28 -10.44 -23.07
C GLY A 55 18.86 -11.65 -22.22
N MET A 56 17.67 -12.23 -22.42
CA MET A 56 17.19 -13.45 -21.72
C MET A 56 17.92 -14.76 -22.09
N GLY A 57 18.93 -14.71 -22.96
CA GLY A 57 19.68 -15.89 -23.39
C GLY A 57 18.98 -16.80 -24.41
N LYS A 58 17.86 -16.39 -25.01
CA LYS A 58 17.07 -17.18 -25.99
C LYS A 58 17.95 -17.76 -27.11
N THR A 59 18.75 -16.91 -27.76
CA THR A 59 19.76 -17.26 -28.76
C THR A 59 20.75 -18.32 -28.26
N GLN A 60 21.15 -18.27 -27.00
CA GLN A 60 22.08 -19.24 -26.42
C GLN A 60 21.39 -20.60 -26.16
N VAL A 61 20.11 -20.60 -25.76
CA VAL A 61 19.28 -21.83 -25.66
C VAL A 61 19.10 -22.47 -27.04
N ALA A 62 18.74 -21.67 -28.06
CA ALA A 62 18.59 -22.15 -29.43
C ALA A 62 19.92 -22.66 -30.03
N LEU A 63 21.04 -21.99 -29.74
CA LEU A 63 22.38 -22.41 -30.15
C LEU A 63 22.80 -23.73 -29.49
N GLN A 64 22.52 -23.89 -28.19
CA GLN A 64 22.76 -25.13 -27.47
C GLN A 64 21.89 -26.27 -28.02
N MET A 65 20.64 -25.99 -28.39
CA MET A 65 19.75 -26.95 -29.04
C MET A 65 20.27 -27.36 -30.44
N ALA A 66 20.70 -26.41 -31.27
CA ALA A 66 21.25 -26.68 -32.60
C ALA A 66 22.52 -27.54 -32.55
N HIS A 67 23.44 -27.27 -31.61
CA HIS A 67 24.63 -28.10 -31.38
C HIS A 67 24.29 -29.45 -30.71
N TRP A 68 23.19 -29.56 -29.96
CA TRP A 68 22.69 -30.84 -29.47
C TRP A 68 22.12 -31.71 -30.61
N VAL A 69 21.31 -31.16 -31.51
CA VAL A 69 20.79 -31.88 -32.70
C VAL A 69 21.95 -32.40 -33.55
N LYS A 70 22.92 -31.52 -33.89
CA LYS A 70 24.12 -31.89 -34.67
C LYS A 70 24.94 -33.04 -34.06
N ARG A 71 24.89 -33.25 -32.74
CA ARG A 71 25.62 -34.32 -32.03
C ARG A 71 24.81 -35.60 -31.82
N ASN A 72 23.49 -35.50 -31.65
CA ASN A 72 22.65 -36.61 -31.18
C ASN A 72 21.64 -37.12 -32.24
N LYS A 73 21.46 -36.42 -33.36
CA LYS A 73 20.54 -36.76 -34.44
C LYS A 73 21.32 -36.86 -35.77
N PRO A 74 22.08 -37.94 -36.02
CA PRO A 74 23.03 -38.03 -37.14
C PRO A 74 22.41 -38.04 -38.56
N GLY A 75 21.08 -38.07 -38.69
CA GLY A 75 20.35 -37.89 -39.95
C GLY A 75 19.88 -36.46 -40.23
N TYR A 76 20.05 -35.52 -39.29
CA TYR A 76 19.58 -34.14 -39.43
C TYR A 76 20.67 -33.19 -39.94
N SER A 77 20.36 -32.47 -41.02
CA SER A 77 21.06 -31.22 -41.35
C SER A 77 20.67 -30.11 -40.38
N VAL A 78 21.54 -29.15 -40.09
CA VAL A 78 21.24 -28.02 -39.19
C VAL A 78 21.66 -26.68 -39.80
N PHE A 79 20.72 -25.73 -39.86
CA PHE A 79 20.91 -24.42 -40.47
C PHE A 79 20.50 -23.31 -39.50
N TRP A 80 21.15 -22.15 -39.62
CA TRP A 80 20.94 -20.99 -38.74
C TRP A 80 20.84 -19.71 -39.55
N VAL A 81 19.74 -18.99 -39.38
CA VAL A 81 19.41 -17.76 -40.13
C VAL A 81 19.19 -16.61 -39.14
N PRO A 82 20.01 -15.54 -39.17
CA PRO A 82 19.70 -14.31 -38.45
C PRO A 82 18.55 -13.58 -39.17
N ALA A 83 17.52 -13.18 -38.42
CA ALA A 83 16.36 -12.43 -38.92
C ALA A 83 16.40 -10.95 -38.50
N MET A 84 17.59 -10.42 -38.18
CA MET A 84 17.79 -9.04 -37.70
C MET A 84 17.53 -7.98 -38.79
N SER A 85 17.67 -8.35 -40.06
CA SER A 85 17.41 -7.52 -41.25
C SER A 85 17.41 -8.40 -42.52
N GLU A 86 16.77 -7.92 -43.59
CA GLU A 86 16.76 -8.62 -44.89
C GLU A 86 18.16 -9.00 -45.38
N ALA A 87 19.11 -8.05 -45.36
CA ALA A 87 20.49 -8.30 -45.75
C ALA A 87 21.22 -9.37 -44.90
N SER A 88 20.81 -9.56 -43.63
CA SER A 88 21.36 -10.63 -42.77
C SER A 88 20.77 -12.01 -43.08
N PHE A 89 19.50 -12.05 -43.47
CA PHE A 89 18.76 -13.25 -43.91
C PHE A 89 19.26 -13.70 -45.29
N ASP A 90 19.36 -12.78 -46.25
CA ASP A 90 19.87 -13.03 -47.61
C ASP A 90 21.28 -13.62 -47.59
N ARG A 91 22.18 -13.04 -46.78
CA ARG A 91 23.54 -13.55 -46.58
C ARG A 91 23.51 -14.99 -46.04
N ALA A 92 22.68 -15.29 -45.06
CA ALA A 92 22.57 -16.65 -44.52
C ALA A 92 22.01 -17.64 -45.55
N TYR A 93 21.01 -17.25 -46.35
CA TYR A 93 20.47 -18.09 -47.42
C TYR A 93 21.48 -18.35 -48.55
N ALA A 94 22.36 -17.40 -48.88
CA ALA A 94 23.44 -17.61 -49.85
C ALA A 94 24.50 -18.62 -49.35
N GLU A 95 24.87 -18.55 -48.07
CA GLU A 95 25.79 -19.52 -47.45
C GLU A 95 25.15 -20.93 -47.36
N ILE A 96 23.86 -21.00 -46.97
CA ILE A 96 23.08 -22.26 -46.94
C ILE A 96 22.96 -22.88 -48.35
N ALA A 97 22.72 -22.06 -49.38
CA ALA A 97 22.70 -22.53 -50.77
C ALA A 97 24.06 -23.11 -51.19
N THR A 98 25.16 -22.50 -50.75
CA THR A 98 26.53 -22.95 -51.03
C THR A 98 26.80 -24.30 -50.38
N GLU A 99 26.47 -24.47 -49.09
CA GLU A 99 26.62 -25.75 -48.37
C GLU A 99 25.72 -26.86 -48.91
N LEU A 100 24.50 -26.54 -49.35
CA LEU A 100 23.60 -27.49 -50.02
C LEU A 100 23.96 -27.73 -51.50
N SER A 101 24.89 -26.96 -52.07
CA SER A 101 25.20 -26.95 -53.51
C SER A 101 23.98 -26.68 -54.41
N VAL A 102 23.08 -25.80 -53.96
CA VAL A 102 21.84 -25.41 -54.66
C VAL A 102 22.14 -24.27 -55.65
N THR A 103 21.99 -24.56 -56.94
CA THR A 103 21.99 -23.55 -57.99
C THR A 103 20.57 -23.02 -58.25
N LYS A 104 20.44 -21.76 -58.64
CA LYS A 104 19.19 -21.19 -59.16
C LYS A 104 18.72 -21.96 -60.40
N ALA A 105 17.41 -22.10 -60.60
CA ALA A 105 16.86 -22.68 -61.83
C ALA A 105 16.75 -21.66 -62.99
N SER A 106 16.86 -20.35 -62.69
CA SER A 106 17.06 -19.30 -63.70
C SER A 106 17.76 -18.07 -63.12
N ASP A 107 18.37 -17.24 -63.98
CA ASP A 107 19.04 -16.00 -63.57
C ASP A 107 18.12 -14.99 -62.86
N LYS A 108 16.80 -15.09 -63.09
CA LYS A 108 15.76 -14.23 -62.49
C LYS A 108 15.19 -14.76 -61.17
N GLU A 109 15.58 -15.96 -60.75
CA GLU A 109 15.07 -16.56 -59.50
C GLU A 109 15.80 -15.97 -58.28
N ASP A 110 15.12 -15.83 -57.14
CA ASP A 110 15.79 -15.57 -55.87
C ASP A 110 16.46 -16.86 -55.34
N ILE A 111 17.65 -16.73 -54.78
CA ILE A 111 18.34 -17.85 -54.11
C ILE A 111 17.57 -18.34 -52.89
N LYS A 112 16.81 -17.45 -52.22
CA LYS A 112 15.90 -17.76 -51.11
C LYS A 112 14.88 -18.83 -51.51
N GLU A 113 14.20 -18.62 -52.63
CA GLU A 113 13.16 -19.52 -53.15
C GLU A 113 13.74 -20.82 -53.73
N SER A 114 14.96 -20.80 -54.29
CA SER A 114 15.68 -22.04 -54.66
C SER A 114 16.01 -22.92 -53.43
N VAL A 115 16.52 -22.33 -52.34
CA VAL A 115 16.81 -23.04 -51.09
C VAL A 115 15.54 -23.55 -50.42
N ARG A 116 14.49 -22.71 -50.38
CA ARG A 116 13.16 -23.07 -49.88
C ARG A 116 12.59 -24.30 -50.59
N ARG A 117 12.61 -24.30 -51.93
CA ARG A 117 12.13 -25.41 -52.75
C ARG A 117 12.98 -26.67 -52.55
N HIS A 118 14.29 -26.53 -52.40
CA HIS A 118 15.17 -27.66 -52.08
C HIS A 118 14.77 -28.28 -50.73
N LEU A 119 14.82 -27.51 -49.63
CA LEU A 119 14.53 -28.01 -48.28
C LEU A 119 13.07 -28.48 -48.08
N SER A 120 12.12 -27.98 -48.87
CA SER A 120 10.74 -28.47 -48.90
C SER A 120 10.56 -29.77 -49.70
N SER A 121 11.61 -30.25 -50.38
CA SER A 121 11.56 -31.48 -51.18
C SER A 121 11.78 -32.75 -50.35
N LYS A 122 11.17 -33.87 -50.77
CA LYS A 122 11.39 -35.19 -50.15
C LYS A 122 12.82 -35.74 -50.33
N GLY A 123 13.68 -35.07 -51.10
CA GLY A 123 15.06 -35.47 -51.36
C GLY A 123 16.09 -34.92 -50.35
N SER A 124 15.77 -33.89 -49.59
CA SER A 124 16.74 -33.18 -48.72
C SER A 124 16.92 -33.78 -47.33
N GLY A 125 16.25 -34.90 -47.03
CA GLY A 125 16.33 -35.57 -45.73
C GLY A 125 15.69 -34.78 -44.59
N GLN A 126 16.11 -35.08 -43.35
CA GLN A 126 15.66 -34.38 -42.16
C GLN A 126 16.50 -33.12 -41.92
N TRP A 127 15.87 -32.03 -41.46
CA TRP A 127 16.58 -30.79 -41.15
C TRP A 127 16.00 -30.04 -39.96
N PHE A 128 16.86 -29.26 -39.30
CA PHE A 128 16.52 -28.36 -38.21
C PHE A 128 16.99 -26.93 -38.56
N LEU A 129 16.06 -25.98 -38.60
CA LEU A 129 16.30 -24.58 -38.95
C LEU A 129 16.10 -23.69 -37.72
N VAL A 130 17.08 -22.86 -37.38
CA VAL A 130 16.92 -21.81 -36.36
C VAL A 130 16.81 -20.45 -37.03
N VAL A 131 15.79 -19.67 -36.63
CA VAL A 131 15.56 -18.29 -37.08
C VAL A 131 15.73 -17.37 -35.87
N ASP A 132 16.85 -16.63 -35.79
CA ASP A 132 17.29 -15.94 -34.57
C ASP A 132 17.12 -14.41 -34.64
N ASN A 133 16.50 -13.83 -33.61
CA ASN A 133 16.08 -12.42 -33.50
C ASN A 133 15.08 -11.98 -34.57
N ALA A 134 14.02 -12.77 -34.76
CA ALA A 134 12.83 -12.41 -35.55
C ALA A 134 11.99 -11.36 -34.80
N ASP A 135 12.56 -10.18 -34.56
CA ASP A 135 12.05 -9.18 -33.60
C ASP A 135 11.12 -8.12 -34.24
N ASP A 136 11.03 -8.04 -35.58
CA ASP A 136 10.21 -7.08 -36.32
C ASP A 136 9.09 -7.78 -37.10
N ASN A 137 7.84 -7.44 -36.83
CA ASN A 137 6.67 -8.08 -37.41
C ASN A 137 6.57 -7.82 -38.94
N THR A 138 6.82 -6.59 -39.39
CA THR A 138 6.72 -6.20 -40.81
C THR A 138 7.75 -6.90 -41.69
N ILE A 139 8.96 -7.10 -41.16
CA ILE A 139 10.04 -7.79 -41.87
C ILE A 139 9.81 -9.31 -41.89
N VAL A 140 9.25 -9.87 -40.80
CA VAL A 140 9.07 -11.31 -40.65
C VAL A 140 7.82 -11.82 -41.37
N LEU A 141 6.66 -11.20 -41.17
CA LEU A 141 5.36 -11.65 -41.71
C LEU A 141 4.87 -10.86 -42.93
N GLY A 142 5.51 -9.73 -43.29
CA GLY A 142 5.07 -8.84 -44.36
C GLY A 142 4.13 -7.73 -43.88
N ASP A 143 3.78 -6.80 -44.78
CA ASP A 143 2.79 -5.74 -44.53
C ASP A 143 1.45 -6.14 -45.16
N SER A 144 0.51 -6.56 -44.31
CA SER A 144 -0.85 -6.97 -44.67
C SER A 144 -1.71 -5.88 -45.33
N SER A 145 -1.21 -4.64 -45.46
CA SER A 145 -1.84 -3.58 -46.26
C SER A 145 -1.43 -3.57 -47.74
N SER A 146 -0.48 -4.42 -48.18
CA SER A 146 0.00 -4.45 -49.57
C SER A 146 0.18 -5.87 -50.15
N ASP A 147 -0.57 -6.17 -51.23
CA ASP A 147 -0.58 -7.43 -52.00
C ASP A 147 0.78 -7.84 -52.64
N GLN A 148 1.88 -7.13 -52.34
CA GLN A 148 3.20 -7.34 -52.93
C GLN A 148 4.35 -7.45 -51.91
N SER A 149 4.08 -7.34 -50.60
CA SER A 149 5.13 -7.44 -49.57
C SER A 149 5.27 -8.86 -48.99
N THR A 150 6.09 -9.70 -49.65
CA THR A 150 6.41 -11.03 -49.12
C THR A 150 7.34 -10.92 -47.91
N GLY A 151 6.93 -11.45 -46.75
CA GLY A 151 7.75 -11.45 -45.54
C GLY A 151 8.87 -12.51 -45.57
N MET A 152 9.83 -12.44 -44.65
CA MET A 152 10.84 -13.51 -44.48
C MET A 152 10.19 -14.90 -44.29
N TYR A 153 9.02 -14.96 -43.65
CA TYR A 153 8.25 -16.17 -43.42
C TYR A 153 7.83 -16.88 -44.72
N ASP A 154 7.56 -16.14 -45.79
CA ASP A 154 7.21 -16.71 -47.10
C ASP A 154 8.36 -17.47 -47.74
N TYR A 155 9.61 -17.13 -47.40
CA TYR A 155 10.81 -17.81 -47.89
C TYR A 155 11.23 -19.02 -47.03
N LEU A 156 10.52 -19.30 -45.93
CA LEU A 156 10.81 -20.48 -45.11
C LEU A 156 10.33 -21.79 -45.79
N PRO A 157 11.11 -22.89 -45.68
CA PRO A 157 10.72 -24.20 -46.19
C PRO A 157 9.65 -24.86 -45.30
N LYS A 158 8.78 -25.66 -45.93
CA LYS A 158 7.70 -26.41 -45.25
C LYS A 158 7.79 -27.88 -45.65
N SER A 159 8.00 -28.77 -44.68
CA SER A 159 8.23 -30.21 -44.91
C SER A 159 7.91 -31.02 -43.67
N GLU A 160 7.28 -32.19 -43.84
CA GLU A 160 7.02 -33.17 -42.77
C GLU A 160 8.30 -33.71 -42.12
N ALA A 161 9.46 -33.55 -42.77
CA ALA A 161 10.79 -33.92 -42.25
C ALA A 161 11.58 -32.72 -41.69
N GLY A 162 10.99 -31.52 -41.70
CA GLY A 162 11.62 -30.27 -41.27
C GLY A 162 11.12 -29.81 -39.89
N LEU A 163 12.01 -29.16 -39.13
CA LEU A 163 11.71 -28.59 -37.82
C LEU A 163 12.28 -27.18 -37.72
N THR A 164 11.48 -26.21 -37.28
CA THR A 164 11.88 -24.80 -37.18
C THR A 164 11.79 -24.26 -35.74
N LEU A 165 12.84 -23.59 -35.28
CA LEU A 165 12.89 -22.90 -33.98
C LEU A 165 13.15 -21.40 -34.16
N PHE A 166 12.19 -20.57 -33.77
CA PHE A 166 12.34 -19.11 -33.76
C PHE A 166 12.89 -18.61 -32.41
N THR A 167 13.63 -17.50 -32.43
CA THR A 167 13.84 -16.64 -31.26
C THR A 167 13.33 -15.22 -31.56
N THR A 168 12.54 -14.64 -30.66
CA THR A 168 11.94 -13.30 -30.86
C THR A 168 11.69 -12.55 -29.55
N ARG A 169 11.66 -11.22 -29.58
CA ARG A 169 11.18 -10.34 -28.49
C ARG A 169 9.68 -10.08 -28.58
N SER A 170 9.07 -10.19 -29.75
CA SER A 170 7.66 -9.90 -29.97
C SER A 170 6.79 -11.11 -29.66
N MET A 171 5.71 -10.89 -28.90
CA MET A 171 4.68 -11.92 -28.68
C MET A 171 3.85 -12.16 -29.94
N GLU A 172 3.57 -11.11 -30.72
CA GLU A 172 2.83 -11.19 -31.99
C GLU A 172 3.54 -12.10 -32.98
N VAL A 173 4.86 -11.94 -33.14
CA VAL A 173 5.65 -12.80 -34.04
C VAL A 173 5.71 -14.23 -33.50
N ALA A 174 5.79 -14.43 -32.18
CA ALA A 174 5.79 -15.77 -31.59
C ALA A 174 4.47 -16.53 -31.86
N VAL A 175 3.33 -15.86 -31.69
CA VAL A 175 1.98 -16.41 -31.98
C VAL A 175 1.76 -16.58 -33.48
N GLY A 176 2.22 -15.63 -34.30
CA GLY A 176 2.09 -15.68 -35.76
C GLY A 176 2.86 -16.81 -36.44
N VAL A 177 3.91 -17.35 -35.80
CA VAL A 177 4.72 -18.46 -36.37
C VAL A 177 4.52 -19.82 -35.71
N ALA A 178 3.92 -19.91 -34.50
CA ALA A 178 3.79 -21.17 -33.74
C ALA A 178 2.40 -21.36 -33.11
N SER A 179 1.75 -22.48 -33.44
CA SER A 179 0.34 -22.74 -33.11
C SER A 179 0.09 -23.52 -31.81
N SER A 180 0.66 -23.07 -30.68
CA SER A 180 0.24 -23.51 -29.32
C SER A 180 0.94 -22.70 -28.22
N ASP A 181 0.21 -22.21 -27.22
CA ASP A 181 0.80 -21.69 -25.98
C ASP A 181 1.42 -22.81 -25.14
N ASP A 182 2.61 -22.54 -24.55
CA ASP A 182 2.90 -22.76 -23.12
C ASP A 182 4.34 -22.35 -22.79
N SER A 183 4.57 -21.72 -21.63
CA SER A 183 5.91 -21.24 -21.23
C SER A 183 6.33 -21.69 -19.82
N VAL A 184 7.59 -22.13 -19.68
CA VAL A 184 8.12 -22.75 -18.44
C VAL A 184 9.45 -22.09 -18.02
N ARG A 185 9.60 -21.81 -16.72
CA ARG A 185 10.82 -21.24 -16.09
C ARG A 185 11.19 -22.01 -14.81
N SER A 186 12.48 -22.03 -14.46
CA SER A 186 12.99 -22.43 -13.15
C SER A 186 14.30 -21.68 -12.83
N GLY A 187 14.57 -21.47 -11.54
CA GLY A 187 15.92 -21.21 -11.01
C GLY A 187 16.63 -22.52 -10.62
N THR A 188 17.68 -22.55 -9.81
CA THR A 188 18.42 -21.48 -9.07
C THR A 188 19.95 -21.78 -9.16
N GLU A 189 20.94 -21.25 -8.41
CA GLU A 189 20.98 -20.34 -7.26
C GLU A 189 22.34 -19.63 -7.11
N VAL A 190 22.36 -18.30 -7.01
CA VAL A 190 23.47 -17.46 -6.50
C VAL A 190 22.84 -16.19 -5.89
N ALA A 191 22.08 -16.38 -4.81
CA ALA A 191 20.82 -15.65 -4.60
C ALA A 191 20.89 -14.11 -4.55
N GLU A 192 21.75 -13.48 -3.74
CA GLU A 192 21.71 -12.00 -3.56
C GLU A 192 22.05 -11.21 -4.82
N LEU A 193 23.19 -11.50 -5.47
CA LEU A 193 23.59 -10.78 -6.69
C LEU A 193 22.69 -11.11 -7.88
N LEU A 194 22.08 -12.31 -7.90
CA LEU A 194 21.09 -12.65 -8.92
C LEU A 194 19.71 -12.04 -8.64
N ALA A 195 19.33 -11.80 -7.39
CA ALA A 195 18.09 -11.09 -7.04
C ALA A 195 18.17 -9.61 -7.45
N GLU A 196 19.28 -8.93 -7.15
CA GLU A 196 19.52 -7.52 -7.54
C GLU A 196 19.65 -7.32 -9.06
N LEU A 197 19.98 -8.38 -9.81
CA LEU A 197 19.99 -8.41 -11.27
C LEU A 197 18.78 -9.16 -11.87
N GLU A 198 17.75 -9.43 -11.05
CA GLU A 198 16.54 -10.25 -11.30
C GLU A 198 16.74 -11.42 -12.30
N TYR A 199 17.84 -12.16 -12.12
CA TYR A 199 18.25 -13.35 -12.90
C TYR A 199 18.43 -13.12 -14.42
N LEU A 200 18.58 -11.87 -14.87
CA LEU A 200 18.76 -11.49 -16.28
C LEU A 200 20.15 -11.89 -16.83
N PRO A 201 20.27 -12.88 -17.75
CA PRO A 201 21.56 -13.42 -18.19
C PRO A 201 22.54 -12.39 -18.74
N LEU A 202 22.07 -11.39 -19.50
CA LEU A 202 22.91 -10.32 -20.03
C LEU A 202 23.41 -9.36 -18.93
N ALA A 203 22.58 -9.06 -17.92
CA ALA A 203 22.99 -8.24 -16.78
C ALA A 203 24.00 -8.97 -15.89
N ILE A 204 23.81 -10.27 -15.67
CA ILE A 204 24.76 -11.15 -14.96
C ILE A 204 26.09 -11.21 -15.73
N ALA A 205 26.05 -11.38 -17.05
CA ALA A 205 27.26 -11.40 -17.88
C ALA A 205 28.00 -10.05 -17.87
N GLN A 206 27.27 -8.93 -17.90
CA GLN A 206 27.84 -7.58 -17.82
C GLN A 206 28.42 -7.29 -16.42
N ALA A 207 27.75 -7.71 -15.35
CA ALA A 207 28.25 -7.63 -13.98
C ALA A 207 29.52 -8.47 -13.80
N ALA A 208 29.51 -9.73 -14.24
CA ALA A 208 30.67 -10.62 -14.20
C ALA A 208 31.84 -10.07 -15.03
N ALA A 209 31.59 -9.52 -16.22
CA ALA A 209 32.63 -8.87 -17.02
C ALA A 209 33.20 -7.63 -16.30
N TYR A 210 32.35 -6.79 -15.71
CA TYR A 210 32.78 -5.63 -14.94
C TYR A 210 33.64 -6.01 -13.72
N LEU A 211 33.19 -6.98 -12.92
CA LEU A 211 33.91 -7.49 -11.75
C LEU A 211 35.31 -7.98 -12.12
N ASN A 212 35.41 -8.79 -13.18
CA ASN A 212 36.68 -9.36 -13.65
C ASN A 212 37.62 -8.32 -14.28
N VAL A 213 37.11 -7.38 -15.09
CA VAL A 213 37.94 -6.36 -15.76
C VAL A 213 38.46 -5.30 -14.79
N ASN A 214 37.65 -4.91 -13.80
CA ASN A 214 38.01 -3.85 -12.85
C ASN A 214 38.58 -4.39 -11.52
N MET A 215 38.67 -5.72 -11.36
CA MET A 215 39.12 -6.41 -10.13
C MET A 215 38.34 -6.00 -8.85
N VAL A 216 37.05 -5.67 -9.01
CA VAL A 216 36.16 -5.19 -7.94
C VAL A 216 35.48 -6.37 -7.24
N ARG A 217 35.32 -6.32 -5.91
CA ARG A 217 34.58 -7.33 -5.13
C ARG A 217 33.06 -7.15 -5.30
N ALA A 218 32.29 -8.24 -5.30
CA ALA A 218 30.84 -8.23 -5.50
C ALA A 218 30.09 -7.24 -4.57
N ALA A 219 30.44 -7.17 -3.28
CA ALA A 219 29.84 -6.21 -2.34
C ALA A 219 30.09 -4.73 -2.71
N GLN A 220 31.22 -4.42 -3.34
CA GLN A 220 31.54 -3.07 -3.80
C GLN A 220 30.89 -2.75 -5.16
N TYR A 221 30.65 -3.76 -6.00
CA TYR A 221 29.76 -3.64 -7.17
C TYR A 221 28.31 -3.38 -6.75
N LEU A 222 27.78 -4.12 -5.77
CA LEU A 222 26.44 -3.88 -5.20
C LEU A 222 26.31 -2.48 -4.59
N LYS A 223 27.37 -1.92 -3.99
CA LYS A 223 27.38 -0.51 -3.52
C LYS A 223 27.28 0.51 -4.66
N LEU A 224 27.83 0.21 -5.84
CA LEU A 224 27.69 1.06 -7.03
C LEU A 224 26.33 0.84 -7.73
N LEU A 225 25.81 -0.38 -7.71
CA LEU A 225 24.47 -0.72 -8.22
C LEU A 225 23.36 -0.01 -7.41
N ARG A 226 23.50 0.00 -6.07
CA ARG A 226 22.67 0.76 -5.13
C ARG A 226 23.19 2.20 -4.93
N GLY A 227 23.96 2.73 -5.91
CA GLY A 227 24.60 4.04 -5.87
C GLY A 227 23.71 5.16 -6.39
N THR A 228 24.29 6.19 -7.01
CA THR A 228 23.50 7.21 -7.71
C THR A 228 23.00 6.68 -9.06
N GLU A 229 21.96 7.32 -9.61
CA GLU A 229 21.46 6.98 -10.96
C GLU A 229 22.55 7.17 -12.04
N GLN A 230 23.48 8.10 -11.82
CA GLN A 230 24.64 8.33 -12.69
C GLN A 230 25.68 7.20 -12.61
N ASP A 231 25.97 6.67 -11.42
CA ASP A 231 26.83 5.49 -11.25
C ASP A 231 26.25 4.28 -11.99
N LEU A 232 24.94 4.07 -11.86
CA LEU A 232 24.24 2.94 -12.47
C LEU A 232 24.13 3.07 -14.00
N VAL A 233 23.93 4.28 -14.55
CA VAL A 233 24.10 4.53 -16.00
C VAL A 233 25.54 4.22 -16.44
N GLY A 234 26.55 4.68 -15.68
CA GLY A 234 27.97 4.43 -15.95
C GLY A 234 28.39 2.95 -15.85
N LEU A 235 27.59 2.11 -15.18
CA LEU A 235 27.71 0.65 -15.15
C LEU A 235 26.97 -0.02 -16.32
N MET A 236 25.71 0.37 -16.55
CA MET A 236 24.78 -0.31 -17.45
C MET A 236 25.01 -0.01 -18.93
N SER A 237 25.76 1.06 -19.26
CA SER A 237 26.12 1.45 -20.63
C SER A 237 27.52 1.00 -21.08
N ARG A 238 28.27 0.24 -20.28
CA ARG A 238 29.62 -0.25 -20.66
C ARG A 238 29.57 -1.52 -21.51
N GLU A 239 30.20 -1.48 -22.68
CA GLU A 239 30.38 -2.65 -23.54
C GLU A 239 31.55 -3.55 -23.08
N PHE A 240 31.39 -4.86 -23.25
CA PHE A 240 32.42 -5.87 -23.04
C PHE A 240 32.44 -6.84 -24.22
N ARG A 241 33.63 -7.18 -24.74
CA ARG A 241 33.77 -8.10 -25.88
C ARG A 241 33.44 -9.54 -25.48
N ASP A 242 32.69 -10.22 -26.33
CA ASP A 242 32.20 -11.58 -26.12
C ASP A 242 32.21 -12.34 -27.46
N ASN A 243 32.94 -13.45 -27.52
CA ASN A 243 33.10 -14.24 -28.74
C ASN A 243 31.88 -15.13 -29.06
N THR A 244 30.82 -15.11 -28.24
CA THR A 244 29.57 -15.86 -28.44
C THR A 244 28.47 -15.03 -29.10
N ARG A 245 28.84 -14.00 -29.89
CA ARG A 245 27.95 -13.00 -30.51
C ARG A 245 28.37 -12.66 -31.95
N TYR A 246 27.52 -11.96 -32.69
CA TYR A 246 27.84 -11.43 -34.02
C TYR A 246 28.88 -10.30 -33.91
N LYS A 247 29.79 -10.20 -34.89
CA LYS A 247 30.89 -9.20 -34.88
C LYS A 247 30.42 -7.74 -34.92
N GLU A 248 29.19 -7.51 -35.35
CA GLU A 248 28.57 -6.20 -35.55
C GLU A 248 27.54 -5.86 -34.43
N SER A 249 27.27 -6.80 -33.51
CA SER A 249 26.31 -6.55 -32.42
C SER A 249 26.95 -5.80 -31.25
N HIS A 250 26.86 -4.48 -31.31
CA HIS A 250 26.96 -3.59 -30.15
C HIS A 250 25.83 -3.85 -29.13
N ASN A 251 25.85 -3.06 -28.05
CA ASN A 251 24.83 -2.84 -27.03
C ASN A 251 25.01 -3.59 -25.70
N ALA A 252 25.19 -2.78 -24.65
CA ALA A 252 25.02 -3.16 -23.26
C ALA A 252 23.52 -3.32 -22.91
N VAL A 253 23.20 -3.74 -21.68
CA VAL A 253 21.79 -3.97 -21.25
C VAL A 253 20.92 -2.73 -21.45
N ALA A 254 21.42 -1.54 -21.08
CA ALA A 254 20.66 -0.29 -21.23
C ALA A 254 20.23 -0.05 -22.68
N THR A 255 21.15 -0.14 -23.64
CA THR A 255 20.84 0.08 -25.07
C THR A 255 19.94 -1.02 -25.65
N THR A 256 19.97 -2.23 -25.08
CA THR A 256 19.03 -3.31 -25.44
C THR A 256 17.58 -2.96 -25.06
N TRP A 257 17.38 -2.28 -23.93
CA TRP A 257 16.07 -1.75 -23.53
C TRP A 257 15.69 -0.49 -24.32
N LEU A 258 16.61 0.44 -24.60
CA LEU A 258 16.35 1.63 -25.43
C LEU A 258 15.79 1.27 -26.83
N VAL A 259 16.35 0.24 -27.49
CA VAL A 259 15.82 -0.28 -28.76
C VAL A 259 14.39 -0.83 -28.59
N SER A 260 14.11 -1.49 -27.47
CA SER A 260 12.80 -2.09 -27.20
C SER A 260 11.73 -1.02 -26.90
N PHE A 261 12.07 0.04 -26.15
CA PHE A 261 11.19 1.20 -25.95
C PHE A 261 10.90 1.94 -27.27
N GLU A 262 11.89 2.04 -28.16
CA GLU A 262 11.72 2.67 -29.48
C GLU A 262 10.93 1.80 -30.47
N GLN A 263 10.95 0.47 -30.33
CA GLN A 263 10.03 -0.43 -31.05
C GLN A 263 8.59 -0.26 -30.55
N ILE A 264 8.35 -0.30 -29.23
CA ILE A 264 7.02 -0.08 -28.64
C ILE A 264 6.45 1.27 -29.10
N ARG A 265 7.24 2.34 -29.09
CA ARG A 265 6.80 3.68 -29.56
C ARG A 265 6.34 3.70 -31.03
N LYS A 266 6.82 2.78 -31.87
CA LYS A 266 6.44 2.68 -33.28
C LYS A 266 5.22 1.79 -33.51
N SER A 267 5.05 0.73 -32.71
CA SER A 267 3.92 -0.20 -32.84
C SER A 267 2.68 0.23 -32.05
N ASN A 268 2.86 0.78 -30.84
CA ASN A 268 1.78 1.16 -29.94
C ASN A 268 2.15 2.42 -29.14
N THR A 269 1.64 3.57 -29.57
CA THR A 269 1.90 4.86 -28.90
C THR A 269 1.33 4.91 -27.48
N ILE A 270 0.16 4.30 -27.24
CA ILE A 270 -0.49 4.26 -25.92
C ILE A 270 0.39 3.48 -24.93
N ALA A 271 0.98 2.36 -25.35
CA ALA A 271 1.94 1.62 -24.54
C ALA A 271 3.20 2.44 -24.21
N ALA A 272 3.67 3.30 -25.11
CA ALA A 272 4.79 4.21 -24.86
C ALA A 272 4.43 5.39 -23.93
N ASP A 273 3.20 5.89 -24.00
CA ASP A 273 2.68 6.91 -23.08
C ASP A 273 2.43 6.32 -21.68
N LEU A 274 1.92 5.09 -21.58
CA LEU A 274 1.84 4.33 -20.32
C LEU A 274 3.21 4.11 -19.68
N LEU A 275 4.24 3.74 -20.46
CA LEU A 275 5.63 3.66 -19.95
C LEU A 275 6.13 5.01 -19.44
N SER A 276 5.84 6.09 -20.16
CA SER A 276 6.20 7.46 -19.78
C SER A 276 5.50 7.90 -18.48
N PHE A 277 4.25 7.46 -18.26
CA PHE A 277 3.55 7.62 -16.99
C PHE A 277 4.18 6.79 -15.86
N ILE A 278 4.39 5.49 -16.10
CA ILE A 278 4.89 4.54 -15.09
C ILE A 278 6.29 4.92 -14.57
N ALA A 279 7.10 5.59 -15.41
CA ALA A 279 8.38 6.17 -15.03
C ALA A 279 8.32 7.17 -13.83
N HIS A 280 7.15 7.76 -13.54
CA HIS A 280 7.00 8.79 -12.49
C HIS A 280 6.46 8.25 -11.15
N ILE A 281 5.88 7.04 -11.14
CA ILE A 281 5.22 6.43 -9.99
C ILE A 281 6.09 5.35 -9.31
N GLU A 282 5.58 4.75 -8.23
CA GLU A 282 6.19 3.56 -7.63
C GLU A 282 6.05 2.36 -8.61
N PRO A 283 7.13 1.65 -8.99
CA PRO A 283 7.08 0.56 -9.97
C PRO A 283 6.43 -0.74 -9.47
N LYS A 284 6.07 -0.85 -8.19
CA LYS A 284 5.42 -2.02 -7.60
C LYS A 284 3.97 -1.72 -7.24
N ALA A 285 3.13 -2.75 -7.33
CA ALA A 285 1.70 -2.71 -6.98
C ALA A 285 0.86 -1.68 -7.77
N ILE A 286 1.20 -1.41 -9.03
CA ILE A 286 0.51 -0.42 -9.88
C ILE A 286 -0.90 -0.94 -10.24
N PRO A 287 -1.99 -0.30 -9.77
CA PRO A 287 -3.34 -0.70 -10.15
C PRO A 287 -3.71 -0.10 -11.51
N MET A 288 -4.48 -0.83 -12.32
CA MET A 288 -4.90 -0.41 -13.67
C MET A 288 -5.72 0.88 -13.62
N SER A 289 -6.53 1.07 -12.57
CA SER A 289 -7.35 2.25 -12.35
C SER A 289 -6.58 3.54 -12.05
N LEU A 290 -5.25 3.47 -11.86
CA LEU A 290 -4.35 4.62 -11.73
C LEU A 290 -3.64 4.98 -13.05
N LEU A 291 -3.77 4.15 -14.09
CA LEU A 291 -3.11 4.36 -15.38
C LEU A 291 -3.97 5.26 -16.30
N PRO A 292 -3.34 6.18 -17.06
CA PRO A 292 -4.08 7.05 -17.97
C PRO A 292 -4.72 6.25 -19.10
N GLY A 293 -6.06 6.22 -19.09
CA GLY A 293 -6.86 5.48 -20.05
C GLY A 293 -6.96 6.16 -21.42
N PRO A 294 -6.87 5.40 -22.54
CA PRO A 294 -7.33 5.84 -23.85
C PRO A 294 -8.87 5.85 -23.92
N GLU A 295 -9.44 6.33 -25.03
CA GLU A 295 -10.90 6.44 -25.23
C GLU A 295 -11.64 5.08 -25.36
N SER A 296 -10.91 3.96 -25.33
CA SER A 296 -11.48 2.61 -25.49
C SER A 296 -10.74 1.56 -24.65
N ASP A 297 -11.50 0.75 -23.90
CA ASP A 297 -10.97 -0.34 -23.08
C ASP A 297 -10.13 -1.35 -23.89
N VAL A 298 -10.47 -1.57 -25.16
CA VAL A 298 -9.73 -2.47 -26.06
C VAL A 298 -8.30 -1.96 -26.24
N GLN A 299 -8.13 -0.65 -26.47
CA GLN A 299 -6.81 -0.03 -26.63
C GLN A 299 -5.98 -0.07 -25.33
N MET A 300 -6.63 -0.03 -24.16
CA MET A 300 -5.94 -0.25 -22.87
C MET A 300 -5.46 -1.70 -22.75
N VAL A 301 -6.31 -2.68 -23.07
CA VAL A 301 -5.95 -4.11 -23.04
C VAL A 301 -4.81 -4.41 -24.01
N ASP A 302 -4.84 -3.87 -25.23
CA ASP A 302 -3.77 -4.03 -26.24
C ASP A 302 -2.45 -3.38 -25.79
N ALA A 303 -2.51 -2.19 -25.17
CA ALA A 303 -1.33 -1.51 -24.65
C ALA A 303 -0.70 -2.24 -23.46
N ILE A 304 -1.50 -2.68 -22.48
CA ILE A 304 -1.03 -3.50 -21.36
C ILE A 304 -0.54 -4.87 -21.85
N GLY A 305 -1.22 -5.47 -22.83
CA GLY A 305 -0.80 -6.70 -23.51
C GLY A 305 0.56 -6.56 -24.19
N THR A 306 0.79 -5.42 -24.87
CA THR A 306 2.10 -5.06 -25.44
C THR A 306 3.18 -5.01 -24.34
N LEU A 307 2.95 -4.28 -23.25
CA LEU A 307 3.92 -4.14 -22.15
C LEU A 307 4.20 -5.44 -21.39
N CYS A 308 3.21 -6.33 -21.28
CA CYS A 308 3.38 -7.68 -20.76
C CYS A 308 4.08 -8.63 -21.75
N GLY A 309 3.84 -8.48 -23.06
CA GLY A 309 4.50 -9.25 -24.13
C GLY A 309 6.00 -8.96 -24.22
N TYR A 310 6.39 -7.69 -24.11
CA TYR A 310 7.79 -7.28 -23.91
C TYR A 310 8.31 -7.58 -22.48
N ALA A 311 7.46 -8.06 -21.57
CA ALA A 311 7.73 -8.34 -20.16
C ALA A 311 8.34 -7.16 -19.38
N PHE A 312 7.90 -5.94 -19.71
CA PHE A 312 8.15 -4.73 -18.90
C PHE A 312 7.16 -4.60 -17.73
N LEU A 313 5.94 -5.12 -17.90
CA LEU A 313 4.98 -5.32 -16.82
C LEU A 313 4.76 -6.82 -16.56
N THR A 314 4.54 -7.17 -15.30
CA THR A 314 4.14 -8.51 -14.85
C THR A 314 2.85 -8.39 -14.06
N ARG A 315 1.81 -9.13 -14.46
CA ARG A 315 0.53 -9.20 -13.72
C ARG A 315 0.73 -9.92 -12.38
N ARG A 316 0.26 -9.36 -11.28
CA ARG A 316 0.43 -9.95 -9.94
C ARG A 316 -0.43 -11.22 -9.80
N ARG A 317 0.00 -12.19 -9.01
CA ARG A 317 -0.80 -13.41 -8.76
C ARG A 317 -1.88 -13.14 -7.71
N GLY A 318 -3.12 -13.54 -8.02
CA GLY A 318 -4.27 -13.47 -7.11
C GLY A 318 -5.14 -12.22 -7.27
N ASP A 319 -4.66 -11.23 -8.02
CA ASP A 319 -5.36 -9.98 -8.33
C ASP A 319 -5.33 -9.81 -9.85
N SER A 320 -6.46 -9.45 -10.46
CA SER A 320 -6.50 -9.25 -11.90
C SER A 320 -5.82 -7.95 -12.30
N ASP A 321 -5.96 -6.86 -11.58
CA ASP A 321 -5.73 -5.54 -12.19
C ASP A 321 -4.61 -4.74 -11.53
N VAL A 322 -3.70 -5.46 -10.85
CA VAL A 322 -2.45 -4.95 -10.27
C VAL A 322 -1.22 -5.51 -11.00
N TYR A 323 -0.29 -4.61 -11.33
CA TYR A 323 0.91 -4.87 -12.12
C TYR A 323 2.19 -4.49 -11.38
N ASP A 324 3.27 -5.23 -11.65
CA ASP A 324 4.61 -4.97 -11.15
C ASP A 324 5.58 -4.74 -12.32
N MET A 325 6.30 -3.62 -12.30
CA MET A 325 7.47 -3.37 -13.14
C MET A 325 8.74 -3.83 -12.41
N HIS A 326 9.76 -4.26 -13.17
CA HIS A 326 11.10 -4.56 -12.64
C HIS A 326 11.85 -3.24 -12.37
N SER A 327 12.54 -3.14 -11.23
CA SER A 327 13.29 -1.93 -10.79
C SER A 327 14.26 -1.40 -11.84
N LEU A 328 15.02 -2.26 -12.52
CA LEU A 328 15.97 -1.86 -13.56
C LEU A 328 15.27 -1.42 -14.85
N VAL A 329 14.13 -2.03 -15.19
CA VAL A 329 13.29 -1.59 -16.32
C VAL A 329 12.67 -0.23 -16.03
N HIS A 330 12.19 0.01 -14.81
CA HIS A 330 11.67 1.31 -14.38
C HIS A 330 12.73 2.41 -14.48
N LEU A 331 13.94 2.15 -13.99
CA LEU A 331 15.06 3.08 -14.13
C LEU A 331 15.43 3.32 -15.60
N ALA A 332 15.49 2.29 -16.43
CA ALA A 332 15.76 2.42 -17.86
C ALA A 332 14.67 3.24 -18.58
N THR A 333 13.41 3.07 -18.19
CA THR A 333 12.26 3.84 -18.70
C THR A 333 12.38 5.31 -18.29
N ARG A 334 12.82 5.59 -17.06
CA ARG A 334 13.11 6.96 -16.57
C ARG A 334 14.26 7.62 -17.34
N ILE A 335 15.35 6.91 -17.59
CA ILE A 335 16.48 7.43 -18.38
C ILE A 335 16.02 7.74 -19.82
N TRP A 336 15.23 6.85 -20.43
CA TRP A 336 14.65 7.04 -21.76
C TRP A 336 13.68 8.23 -21.83
N ALA A 337 12.93 8.51 -20.76
CA ALA A 337 12.09 9.70 -20.64
C ALA A 337 12.92 10.99 -20.44
N GLN A 338 14.01 10.93 -19.66
CA GLN A 338 14.88 12.07 -19.33
C GLN A 338 15.72 12.58 -20.52
N ASP A 339 16.15 11.71 -21.43
CA ASP A 339 16.91 12.10 -22.64
C ASP A 339 16.09 12.99 -23.61
N ARG A 340 14.77 13.09 -23.38
CA ARG A 340 13.86 13.98 -24.10
C ARG A 340 13.69 15.30 -23.36
N LYS A 341 13.88 16.41 -24.08
CA LYS A 341 13.51 17.78 -23.65
C LYS A 341 12.00 17.99 -23.39
N ALA A 342 11.20 16.93 -23.46
CA ALA A 342 9.78 16.88 -23.10
C ALA A 342 9.52 16.27 -21.70
N CYS A 343 10.55 15.83 -20.96
CA CYS A 343 10.41 15.18 -19.64
C CYS A 343 9.52 16.00 -18.68
N ASP A 344 9.69 17.32 -18.62
CA ASP A 344 8.84 18.25 -17.88
C ASP A 344 7.34 18.15 -18.21
N GLN A 345 7.00 17.92 -19.48
CA GLN A 345 5.63 17.90 -19.97
C GLN A 345 4.95 16.55 -19.68
N GLU A 346 5.69 15.45 -19.80
CA GLU A 346 5.21 14.11 -19.44
C GLU A 346 5.10 13.92 -17.93
N ALA A 347 6.04 14.46 -17.14
CA ALA A 347 5.91 14.56 -15.69
C ALA A 347 4.65 15.35 -15.30
N ARG A 348 4.43 16.53 -15.88
CA ARG A 348 3.21 17.34 -15.63
C ARG A 348 1.91 16.68 -16.12
N LYS A 349 1.94 15.79 -17.13
CA LYS A 349 0.78 14.96 -17.50
C LYS A 349 0.52 13.90 -16.43
N ALA A 350 1.53 13.12 -16.04
CA ALA A 350 1.38 12.06 -15.05
C ALA A 350 0.88 12.59 -13.69
N ILE A 351 1.38 13.74 -13.27
CA ILE A 351 0.98 14.36 -12.01
C ILE A 351 -0.48 14.86 -12.06
N ARG A 352 -0.90 15.52 -13.16
CA ARG A 352 -2.30 15.91 -13.35
C ARG A 352 -3.25 14.71 -13.39
N HIS A 353 -2.85 13.62 -14.05
CA HIS A 353 -3.67 12.41 -14.09
C HIS A 353 -3.84 11.79 -12.69
N ILE A 354 -2.77 11.72 -11.88
CA ILE A 354 -2.92 11.29 -10.48
C ILE A 354 -3.77 12.30 -9.68
N GLU A 355 -3.66 13.60 -9.88
CA GLU A 355 -4.55 14.58 -9.21
C GLU A 355 -6.03 14.45 -9.61
N GLU A 356 -6.32 14.05 -10.85
CA GLU A 356 -7.68 13.83 -11.38
C GLU A 356 -8.28 12.48 -10.91
N VAL A 357 -7.44 11.48 -10.63
CA VAL A 357 -7.84 10.11 -10.25
C VAL A 357 -7.69 9.81 -8.76
N PHE A 358 -6.83 10.54 -8.03
CA PHE A 358 -6.63 10.33 -6.59
C PHE A 358 -7.88 10.73 -5.82
N PRO A 359 -8.57 9.78 -5.16
CA PRO A 359 -9.90 10.05 -4.64
C PRO A 359 -9.82 10.90 -3.37
N TRP A 360 -10.78 11.82 -3.21
CA TRP A 360 -10.97 12.59 -1.99
C TRP A 360 -11.09 11.65 -0.79
N VAL A 361 -10.33 11.94 0.27
CA VAL A 361 -10.07 10.98 1.35
C VAL A 361 -11.33 10.75 2.18
N ASN A 362 -11.89 9.55 2.06
CA ASN A 362 -13.06 9.06 2.77
C ASN A 362 -12.72 7.69 3.38
N TYR A 363 -13.54 7.19 4.29
CA TYR A 363 -13.43 5.82 4.78
C TYR A 363 -13.91 4.80 3.73
N GLU A 364 -14.96 5.14 2.98
CA GLU A 364 -15.57 4.27 1.96
C GLU A 364 -14.61 3.90 0.80
N ASN A 365 -13.64 4.77 0.51
CA ASN A 365 -12.62 4.55 -0.52
C ASN A 365 -11.21 4.25 0.06
N GLN A 366 -11.15 3.78 1.31
CA GLN A 366 -9.90 3.44 2.00
C GLN A 366 -9.01 2.43 1.26
N HIS A 367 -9.60 1.51 0.51
CA HIS A 367 -8.84 0.57 -0.33
C HIS A 367 -8.06 1.30 -1.44
N SER A 368 -8.76 2.15 -2.21
CA SER A 368 -8.21 2.81 -3.40
C SER A 368 -7.15 3.85 -3.06
N TRP A 369 -7.37 4.72 -2.06
CA TRP A 369 -6.30 5.68 -1.71
C TRP A 369 -5.10 5.02 -1.05
N ARG A 370 -5.24 3.88 -0.35
CA ARG A 370 -4.10 3.12 0.17
C ARG A 370 -3.23 2.54 -0.94
N GLU A 371 -3.83 2.07 -2.03
CA GLU A 371 -3.11 1.62 -3.22
C GLU A 371 -2.42 2.77 -3.95
N TYR A 372 -3.07 3.93 -4.07
CA TYR A 372 -2.51 5.06 -4.81
C TYR A 372 -1.43 5.82 -4.02
N LEU A 373 -1.46 5.76 -2.67
CA LEU A 373 -0.58 6.52 -1.77
C LEU A 373 0.93 6.35 -2.04
N PRO A 374 1.49 5.14 -2.28
CA PRO A 374 2.91 4.97 -2.64
C PRO A 374 3.28 5.70 -3.94
N HIS A 375 2.42 5.65 -4.95
CA HIS A 375 2.64 6.30 -6.24
C HIS A 375 2.61 7.84 -6.12
N SER A 376 1.65 8.40 -5.38
CA SER A 376 1.59 9.84 -5.07
C SER A 376 2.80 10.31 -4.24
N ILE A 377 3.23 9.51 -3.25
CA ILE A 377 4.46 9.76 -2.47
C ILE A 377 5.71 9.72 -3.35
N ARG A 378 5.76 8.85 -4.37
CA ARG A 378 6.89 8.75 -5.31
C ARG A 378 6.98 9.97 -6.23
N ILE A 379 5.83 10.44 -6.72
CA ILE A 379 5.70 11.67 -7.51
C ILE A 379 6.18 12.91 -6.73
N LEU A 380 5.71 13.10 -5.50
CA LEU A 380 6.02 14.31 -4.71
C LEU A 380 7.52 14.48 -4.43
N LYS A 381 8.28 13.37 -4.38
CA LYS A 381 9.74 13.34 -4.23
C LYS A 381 10.52 13.66 -5.51
N GLY A 382 9.88 13.60 -6.68
CA GLY A 382 10.56 13.50 -7.98
C GLY A 382 10.55 14.75 -8.86
N THR A 383 9.92 15.86 -8.45
CA THR A 383 9.65 16.99 -9.37
C THR A 383 9.72 18.35 -8.68
N GLU A 384 10.65 19.20 -9.13
CA GLU A 384 10.83 20.59 -8.67
C GLU A 384 10.08 21.62 -9.55
N GLY A 385 9.74 21.27 -10.80
CA GLY A 385 9.14 22.16 -11.81
C GLY A 385 7.61 22.10 -11.94
N LEU A 386 6.89 22.00 -10.83
CA LEU A 386 5.43 21.80 -10.82
C LEU A 386 4.60 23.08 -11.00
N ASP A 387 3.32 22.91 -11.39
CA ASP A 387 2.31 23.91 -11.00
C ASP A 387 2.20 23.88 -9.49
N MET A 388 2.63 24.99 -8.91
CA MET A 388 2.81 25.21 -7.49
C MET A 388 1.52 24.99 -6.69
N ARG A 389 0.34 25.34 -7.24
CA ARG A 389 -0.96 25.12 -6.58
C ARG A 389 -1.29 23.64 -6.47
N LYS A 390 -1.20 22.94 -7.59
CA LYS A 390 -1.58 21.54 -7.73
C LYS A 390 -0.73 20.62 -6.85
N ARG A 391 0.58 20.92 -6.70
CA ARG A 391 1.45 20.28 -5.70
C ARG A 391 0.86 20.34 -4.30
N ALA A 392 0.33 21.48 -3.85
CA ALA A 392 -0.18 21.64 -2.49
C ALA A 392 -1.50 20.88 -2.26
N GLU A 393 -2.36 20.78 -3.27
CA GLU A 393 -3.58 19.97 -3.25
C GLU A 393 -3.24 18.47 -3.09
N LEU A 394 -2.22 17.98 -3.81
CA LEU A 394 -1.71 16.61 -3.66
C LEU A 394 -0.97 16.38 -2.31
N LEU A 395 -0.17 17.34 -1.82
CA LEU A 395 0.47 17.29 -0.51
C LEU A 395 -0.57 17.19 0.63
N SER A 396 -1.64 17.98 0.56
CA SER A 396 -2.74 17.95 1.52
C SER A 396 -3.47 16.61 1.52
N SER A 397 -3.71 16.05 0.32
CA SER A 397 -4.37 14.75 0.16
C SER A 397 -3.53 13.60 0.70
N VAL A 398 -2.22 13.56 0.37
CA VAL A 398 -1.27 12.56 0.89
C VAL A 398 -1.09 12.69 2.41
N GLY A 399 -1.00 13.92 2.94
CA GLY A 399 -0.99 14.16 4.39
C GLY A 399 -2.26 13.63 5.08
N SER A 400 -3.42 13.86 4.48
CA SER A 400 -4.71 13.39 5.00
C SER A 400 -4.81 11.85 5.00
N CYS A 401 -4.41 11.18 3.93
CA CYS A 401 -4.33 9.71 3.89
C CYS A 401 -3.42 9.15 4.99
N LEU A 402 -2.23 9.73 5.17
CA LEU A 402 -1.29 9.31 6.22
C LEU A 402 -1.83 9.58 7.64
N TYR A 403 -2.61 10.64 7.83
CA TYR A 403 -3.27 10.96 9.10
C TYR A 403 -4.33 9.89 9.44
N TYR A 404 -5.23 9.56 8.52
CA TYR A 404 -6.23 8.49 8.70
C TYR A 404 -5.63 7.08 8.80
N ASP A 405 -4.45 6.85 8.22
CA ASP A 405 -3.66 5.62 8.38
C ASP A 405 -2.92 5.54 9.73
N GLY A 406 -3.08 6.54 10.61
CA GLY A 406 -2.44 6.64 11.93
C GLY A 406 -0.97 7.06 11.91
N ARG A 407 -0.43 7.40 10.74
CA ARG A 407 0.99 7.74 10.51
C ARG A 407 1.23 9.24 10.70
N ILE A 408 0.75 9.77 11.84
CA ILE A 408 0.67 11.20 12.15
C ILE A 408 2.01 11.94 11.92
N LYS A 409 3.14 11.33 12.30
CA LYS A 409 4.48 11.90 12.14
C LYS A 409 4.93 12.06 10.68
N GLU A 410 4.43 11.22 9.77
CA GLU A 410 4.66 11.38 8.33
C GLU A 410 3.68 12.39 7.73
N ALA A 411 2.42 12.34 8.15
CA ALA A 411 1.37 13.30 7.75
C ALA A 411 1.78 14.75 8.03
N LEU A 412 2.31 15.02 9.24
CA LEU A 412 2.80 16.33 9.65
C LEU A 412 3.77 16.95 8.64
N ARG A 413 4.78 16.19 8.17
CA ARG A 413 5.75 16.72 7.21
C ARG A 413 5.10 17.16 5.90
N TYR A 414 4.10 16.41 5.41
CA TYR A 414 3.36 16.76 4.19
C TYR A 414 2.43 17.96 4.39
N PHE A 415 1.80 18.09 5.57
CA PHE A 415 1.02 19.27 5.94
C PHE A 415 1.90 20.52 6.15
N GLU A 416 3.09 20.38 6.72
CA GLU A 416 4.06 21.48 6.87
C GLU A 416 4.58 21.98 5.52
N GLU A 417 4.93 21.08 4.59
CA GLU A 417 5.31 21.43 3.21
C GLU A 417 4.15 22.15 2.48
N CYS A 418 2.93 21.62 2.61
CA CYS A 418 1.70 22.22 2.07
C CYS A 418 1.46 23.63 2.64
N GLN A 419 1.59 23.81 3.97
CA GLN A 419 1.39 25.10 4.63
C GLN A 419 2.46 26.12 4.23
N GLN A 420 3.73 25.70 4.13
CA GLN A 420 4.82 26.57 3.67
C GLN A 420 4.55 27.08 2.25
N TRP A 421 3.97 26.25 1.38
CA TRP A 421 3.55 26.67 0.06
C TRP A 421 2.36 27.65 0.11
N LEU A 422 1.25 27.26 0.74
CA LEU A 422 0.02 28.05 0.80
C LEU A 422 0.26 29.44 1.41
N ARG A 423 1.21 29.56 2.34
CA ARG A 423 1.63 30.83 2.94
C ARG A 423 2.34 31.79 1.98
N SER A 424 3.04 31.29 0.96
CA SER A 424 3.75 32.13 -0.02
C SER A 424 2.93 32.45 -1.26
N ALA A 425 1.96 31.61 -1.61
CA ALA A 425 1.15 31.77 -2.81
C ALA A 425 -0.25 32.36 -2.58
N LEU A 426 -0.86 32.18 -1.40
CA LEU A 426 -2.23 32.62 -1.12
C LEU A 426 -2.29 33.68 -0.02
N ALA A 427 -3.25 34.60 -0.18
CA ALA A 427 -3.59 35.60 0.82
C ALA A 427 -3.97 34.95 2.17
N GLU A 428 -3.80 35.72 3.25
CA GLU A 428 -3.89 35.17 4.62
C GLU A 428 -5.30 34.71 5.01
N ASP A 429 -6.31 35.35 4.44
CA ASP A 429 -7.74 35.07 4.54
C ASP A 429 -8.25 33.99 3.57
N HIS A 430 -7.40 33.46 2.68
CA HIS A 430 -7.84 32.49 1.66
C HIS A 430 -8.33 31.18 2.30
N PRO A 431 -9.55 30.68 1.96
CA PRO A 431 -10.13 29.49 2.57
C PRO A 431 -9.20 28.27 2.58
N ASP A 432 -8.61 27.91 1.43
CA ASP A 432 -7.69 26.77 1.27
C ASP A 432 -6.49 26.84 2.24
N ARG A 433 -5.94 28.04 2.48
CA ARG A 433 -4.84 28.26 3.42
C ARG A 433 -5.29 28.04 4.87
N LEU A 434 -6.45 28.60 5.24
CA LEU A 434 -7.02 28.44 6.58
C LEU A 434 -7.44 26.98 6.86
N ALA A 435 -7.93 26.25 5.85
CA ALA A 435 -8.28 24.84 5.94
C ALA A 435 -7.03 23.95 6.14
N SER A 436 -5.95 24.18 5.39
CA SER A 436 -4.66 23.52 5.61
C SER A 436 -4.09 23.80 7.01
N GLN A 437 -4.16 25.06 7.48
CA GLN A 437 -3.76 25.42 8.83
C GLN A 437 -4.57 24.67 9.90
N ASN A 438 -5.87 24.47 9.68
CA ASN A 438 -6.71 23.67 10.57
C ASN A 438 -6.29 22.18 10.60
N ASN A 439 -6.06 21.56 9.44
CA ASN A 439 -5.64 20.16 9.36
C ASN A 439 -4.27 19.92 9.99
N LEU A 440 -3.32 20.86 9.81
CA LEU A 440 -2.03 20.83 10.49
C LEU A 440 -2.17 21.00 12.01
N ALA A 441 -3.11 21.82 12.50
CA ALA A 441 -3.37 21.95 13.93
C ALA A 441 -3.90 20.65 14.55
N LEU A 442 -4.84 19.95 13.87
CA LEU A 442 -5.32 18.63 14.30
C LEU A 442 -4.17 17.60 14.35
N ALA A 443 -3.32 17.56 13.31
CA ALA A 443 -2.15 16.69 13.29
C ALA A 443 -1.13 17.02 14.40
N TYR A 444 -0.97 18.31 14.76
CA TYR A 444 -0.17 18.69 15.94
C TYR A 444 -0.81 18.25 17.25
N GLN A 445 -2.14 18.30 17.39
CA GLN A 445 -2.85 17.81 18.59
C GLN A 445 -2.60 16.31 18.80
N ASP A 446 -2.81 15.49 17.77
CA ASP A 446 -2.64 14.03 17.88
C ASP A 446 -1.18 13.57 18.01
N ASN A 447 -0.21 14.38 17.57
CA ASN A 447 1.22 14.15 17.86
C ASN A 447 1.67 14.74 19.22
N GLY A 448 0.75 15.22 20.07
CA GLY A 448 1.03 15.78 21.39
C GLY A 448 1.64 17.19 21.38
N GLN A 449 1.77 17.83 20.22
CA GLN A 449 2.32 19.18 20.04
C GLN A 449 1.25 20.28 20.24
N VAL A 450 0.34 20.10 21.21
CA VAL A 450 -0.87 20.91 21.41
C VAL A 450 -0.59 22.43 21.44
N LYS A 451 0.55 22.85 22.00
CA LYS A 451 0.96 24.27 22.05
C LYS A 451 1.21 24.89 20.66
N GLN A 452 1.58 24.11 19.65
CA GLN A 452 1.68 24.58 18.26
C GLN A 452 0.30 24.65 17.60
N ALA A 453 -0.58 23.68 17.89
CA ALA A 453 -1.97 23.69 17.43
C ALA A 453 -2.74 24.92 17.94
N VAL A 454 -2.66 25.20 19.24
CA VAL A 454 -3.25 26.41 19.87
C VAL A 454 -2.78 27.67 19.15
N LYS A 455 -1.46 27.88 19.03
CA LYS A 455 -0.89 29.06 18.37
C LYS A 455 -1.33 29.21 16.90
N LEU A 456 -1.53 28.09 16.20
CA LEU A 456 -1.98 28.09 14.80
C LEU A 456 -3.49 28.38 14.70
N LEU A 457 -4.30 27.86 15.61
CA LEU A 457 -5.74 28.10 15.66
C LEU A 457 -6.09 29.50 16.17
N GLU A 458 -5.32 30.08 17.10
CA GLU A 458 -5.40 31.49 17.49
C GLU A 458 -5.24 32.41 16.27
N HIS A 459 -4.26 32.11 15.39
CA HIS A 459 -4.08 32.82 14.13
C HIS A 459 -5.26 32.62 13.17
N VAL A 460 -5.78 31.40 13.00
CA VAL A 460 -6.94 31.14 12.11
C VAL A 460 -8.19 31.88 12.60
N VAL A 461 -8.46 31.88 13.91
CA VAL A 461 -9.58 32.62 14.52
C VAL A 461 -9.40 34.13 14.38
N GLN A 462 -8.18 34.65 14.59
CA GLN A 462 -7.89 36.07 14.43
C GLN A 462 -8.13 36.55 12.99
N VAL A 463 -7.77 35.76 11.98
CA VAL A 463 -8.06 36.08 10.57
C VAL A 463 -9.56 35.98 10.27
N ARG A 464 -10.22 34.91 10.73
CA ARG A 464 -11.68 34.71 10.54
C ARG A 464 -12.55 35.69 11.35
N SER A 465 -11.97 36.51 12.24
CA SER A 465 -12.69 37.59 12.94
C SER A 465 -13.23 38.69 12.01
N ALA A 466 -12.73 38.79 10.78
CA ALA A 466 -13.26 39.67 9.74
C ALA A 466 -14.57 39.18 9.11
N LEU A 467 -14.93 37.90 9.28
CA LEU A 467 -16.23 37.36 8.88
C LEU A 467 -17.31 37.77 9.89
N ALA A 468 -18.57 37.79 9.45
CA ALA A 468 -19.72 38.03 10.34
C ALA A 468 -19.75 37.03 11.51
N GLU A 469 -20.28 37.43 12.66
CA GLU A 469 -20.18 36.63 13.90
C GLU A 469 -20.84 35.25 13.77
N ASP A 470 -21.93 35.18 13.00
CA ASP A 470 -22.71 33.99 12.68
C ASP A 470 -22.12 33.11 11.56
N HIS A 471 -21.02 33.52 10.92
CA HIS A 471 -20.45 32.79 9.79
C HIS A 471 -19.94 31.38 10.21
N PRO A 472 -20.35 30.30 9.51
CA PRO A 472 -19.98 28.92 9.87
C PRO A 472 -18.48 28.72 10.11
N ASP A 473 -17.63 29.12 9.16
CA ASP A 473 -16.16 29.05 9.23
C ASP A 473 -15.55 29.69 10.48
N ARG A 474 -16.09 30.85 10.91
CA ARG A 474 -15.63 31.57 12.09
C ARG A 474 -15.93 30.75 13.34
N LEU A 475 -17.20 30.36 13.51
CA LEU A 475 -17.66 29.54 14.63
C LEU A 475 -16.98 28.17 14.68
N ALA A 476 -16.70 27.56 13.52
CA ALA A 476 -15.94 26.30 13.41
C ALA A 476 -14.49 26.47 13.86
N SER A 477 -13.80 27.54 13.43
CA SER A 477 -12.43 27.81 13.90
C SER A 477 -12.36 28.10 15.41
N GLN A 478 -13.37 28.78 15.96
CA GLN A 478 -13.47 29.05 17.40
C GLN A 478 -13.73 27.77 18.20
N HIS A 479 -14.59 26.87 17.71
CA HIS A 479 -14.77 25.54 18.30
C HIS A 479 -13.46 24.72 18.30
N ASN A 480 -12.75 24.68 17.17
CA ASN A 480 -11.49 23.94 17.07
C ASN A 480 -10.40 24.51 18.00
N LEU A 481 -10.31 25.85 18.10
CA LEU A 481 -9.45 26.51 19.09
C LEU A 481 -9.83 26.16 20.53
N ALA A 482 -11.12 26.13 20.87
CA ALA A 482 -11.57 25.73 22.20
C ALA A 482 -11.20 24.26 22.52
N SER A 483 -11.29 23.35 21.55
CA SER A 483 -10.82 21.96 21.68
C SER A 483 -9.30 21.89 21.95
N ALA A 484 -8.50 22.67 21.22
CA ALA A 484 -7.06 22.77 21.47
C ALA A 484 -6.73 23.40 22.84
N TYR A 485 -7.50 24.41 23.28
CA TYR A 485 -7.39 24.97 24.63
C TYR A 485 -7.73 23.93 25.72
N ARG A 486 -8.79 23.13 25.55
CA ARG A 486 -9.12 22.02 26.48
C ARG A 486 -7.94 21.06 26.64
N GLN A 487 -7.39 20.58 25.53
CA GLN A 487 -6.24 19.67 25.51
C GLN A 487 -4.94 20.27 26.07
N ASN A 488 -4.78 21.60 26.03
CA ASN A 488 -3.62 22.31 26.61
C ASN A 488 -3.85 22.74 28.08
N GLY A 489 -4.94 22.32 28.72
CA GLY A 489 -5.30 22.71 30.09
C GLY A 489 -5.80 24.16 30.24
N GLN A 490 -6.04 24.86 29.14
CA GLN A 490 -6.56 26.24 29.09
C GLN A 490 -8.11 26.26 29.21
N LEU A 491 -8.63 25.57 30.22
CA LEU A 491 -10.05 25.25 30.36
C LEU A 491 -10.94 26.50 30.41
N LYS A 492 -10.46 27.58 31.04
CA LYS A 492 -11.18 28.86 31.11
C LYS A 492 -11.33 29.52 29.73
N GLN A 493 -10.25 29.60 28.95
CA GLN A 493 -10.31 30.14 27.59
C GLN A 493 -11.19 29.29 26.67
N ALA A 494 -11.22 27.96 26.86
CA ALA A 494 -12.14 27.10 26.13
C ALA A 494 -13.61 27.38 26.47
N VAL A 495 -13.95 27.51 27.76
CA VAL A 495 -15.30 27.85 28.21
C VAL A 495 -15.74 29.22 27.69
N GLU A 496 -14.93 30.27 27.89
CA GLU A 496 -15.24 31.64 27.44
C GLU A 496 -15.52 31.69 25.92
N LEU A 497 -14.76 30.94 25.12
CA LEU A 497 -14.91 30.88 23.67
C LEU A 497 -16.14 30.06 23.24
N LEU A 498 -16.46 28.97 23.95
CA LEU A 498 -17.65 28.14 23.66
C LEU A 498 -18.96 28.79 24.14
N GLU A 499 -18.94 29.54 25.25
CA GLU A 499 -20.07 30.38 25.67
C GLU A 499 -20.42 31.43 24.60
N TYR A 500 -19.41 32.07 23.99
CA TYR A 500 -19.61 32.96 22.85
C TYR A 500 -20.21 32.22 21.63
N VAL A 501 -19.67 31.06 21.24
CA VAL A 501 -20.17 30.29 20.09
C VAL A 501 -21.62 29.82 20.31
N VAL A 502 -21.97 29.33 21.50
CA VAL A 502 -23.34 28.95 21.86
C VAL A 502 -24.27 30.17 21.87
N LYS A 503 -23.81 31.32 22.39
CA LYS A 503 -24.58 32.57 22.37
C LYS A 503 -24.91 33.03 20.95
N VAL A 504 -23.95 33.00 20.02
CA VAL A 504 -24.21 33.36 18.61
C VAL A 504 -25.17 32.34 17.97
N ARG A 505 -24.94 31.03 18.18
CA ARG A 505 -25.80 29.97 17.65
C ARG A 505 -27.20 29.89 18.30
N SER A 506 -27.48 30.69 19.33
CA SER A 506 -28.83 30.80 19.92
C SER A 506 -29.87 31.44 18.99
N ALA A 507 -29.44 32.10 17.89
CA ALA A 507 -30.30 32.59 16.83
C ALA A 507 -30.81 31.48 15.87
N LEU A 508 -30.19 30.29 15.90
CA LEU A 508 -30.65 29.11 15.15
C LEU A 508 -31.80 28.43 15.93
N ALA A 509 -32.64 27.65 15.23
CA ALA A 509 -33.68 26.84 15.87
C ALA A 509 -33.10 25.92 16.96
N GLU A 510 -33.88 25.60 17.99
CA GLU A 510 -33.38 24.90 19.18
C GLU A 510 -32.85 23.49 18.87
N ASP A 511 -33.48 22.81 17.92
CA ASP A 511 -33.16 21.49 17.39
C ASP A 511 -32.02 21.49 16.35
N HIS A 512 -31.54 22.67 15.91
CA HIS A 512 -30.56 22.78 14.84
C HIS A 512 -29.23 22.08 15.20
N PRO A 513 -28.74 21.11 14.40
CA PRO A 513 -27.58 20.29 14.77
C PRO A 513 -26.35 21.08 15.21
N GLY A 514 -25.99 22.14 14.49
CA GLY A 514 -24.86 23.01 14.84
C GLY A 514 -25.00 23.74 16.19
N ARG A 515 -26.22 24.02 16.66
CA ARG A 515 -26.48 24.62 17.99
C ARG A 515 -26.24 23.57 19.07
N LEU A 516 -26.86 22.40 18.92
CA LEU A 516 -26.72 21.26 19.83
C LEU A 516 -25.25 20.78 19.94
N ALA A 517 -24.51 20.74 18.83
CA ALA A 517 -23.09 20.40 18.82
C ALA A 517 -22.23 21.37 19.65
N SER A 518 -22.45 22.69 19.50
CA SER A 518 -21.75 23.68 20.35
C SER A 518 -22.15 23.60 21.83
N GLN A 519 -23.40 23.21 22.14
CA GLN A 519 -23.86 23.03 23.51
C GLN A 519 -23.27 21.76 24.15
N HIS A 520 -23.10 20.68 23.37
CA HIS A 520 -22.37 19.48 23.82
C HIS A 520 -20.90 19.80 24.13
N GLU A 521 -20.22 20.54 23.26
CA GLU A 521 -18.81 20.92 23.49
C GLU A 521 -18.63 21.90 24.66
N LEU A 522 -19.55 22.86 24.84
CA LEU A 522 -19.58 23.70 26.04
C LEU A 522 -19.83 22.87 27.31
N THR A 523 -20.71 21.86 27.25
CA THR A 523 -20.94 20.92 28.35
C THR A 523 -19.66 20.15 28.72
N LEU A 524 -18.90 19.67 27.73
CA LEU A 524 -17.63 19.00 27.97
C LEU A 524 -16.59 19.96 28.57
N ALA A 525 -16.48 21.19 28.06
CA ALA A 525 -15.60 22.22 28.62
C ALA A 525 -15.97 22.58 30.07
N TYR A 526 -17.27 22.67 30.39
CA TYR A 526 -17.75 22.85 31.76
C TYR A 526 -17.41 21.66 32.66
N ARG A 527 -17.55 20.41 32.20
CA ARG A 527 -17.15 19.20 32.97
C ARG A 527 -15.66 19.21 33.28
N ASP A 528 -14.81 19.42 32.27
CA ASP A 528 -13.36 19.51 32.45
C ASP A 528 -12.97 20.62 33.44
N ASN A 529 -13.60 21.80 33.36
CA ASN A 529 -13.34 22.95 34.24
C ASN A 529 -14.02 22.86 35.63
N GLY A 530 -14.64 21.72 35.97
CA GLY A 530 -15.33 21.50 37.25
C GLY A 530 -16.65 22.27 37.42
N GLN A 531 -17.16 22.90 36.37
CA GLN A 531 -18.44 23.63 36.32
C GLN A 531 -19.63 22.67 36.12
N LEU A 532 -19.69 21.62 36.94
CA LEU A 532 -20.62 20.50 36.80
C LEU A 532 -22.11 20.91 36.85
N LYS A 533 -22.44 22.00 37.56
CA LYS A 533 -23.80 22.55 37.59
C LYS A 533 -24.21 23.11 36.23
N GLN A 534 -23.36 23.95 35.62
CA GLN A 534 -23.62 24.52 34.30
C GLN A 534 -23.66 23.45 33.20
N ALA A 535 -22.81 22.41 33.30
CA ALA A 535 -22.88 21.24 32.42
C ALA A 535 -24.23 20.51 32.53
N VAL A 536 -24.72 20.30 33.76
CA VAL A 536 -26.02 19.67 34.02
C VAL A 536 -27.18 20.54 33.53
N GLU A 537 -27.20 21.83 33.83
CA GLU A 537 -28.25 22.77 33.40
C GLU A 537 -28.36 22.83 31.86
N LEU A 538 -27.22 22.80 31.15
CA LEU A 538 -27.17 22.78 29.69
C LEU A 538 -27.63 21.44 29.09
N LEU A 539 -27.32 20.31 29.74
CA LEU A 539 -27.80 18.99 29.33
C LEU A 539 -29.29 18.78 29.63
N GLU A 540 -29.81 19.30 30.74
CA GLU A 540 -31.25 19.31 31.05
C GLU A 540 -32.02 20.02 29.93
N TYR A 541 -31.53 21.16 29.44
CA TYR A 541 -32.08 21.84 28.26
C TYR A 541 -31.96 21.03 26.96
N VAL A 542 -30.80 20.43 26.65
CA VAL A 542 -30.62 19.62 25.41
C VAL A 542 -31.51 18.39 25.41
N VAL A 543 -31.73 17.74 26.56
CA VAL A 543 -32.69 16.63 26.72
C VAL A 543 -34.13 17.12 26.56
N GLN A 544 -34.48 18.31 27.08
CA GLN A 544 -35.79 18.91 26.87
C GLN A 544 -36.08 19.15 25.37
N VAL A 545 -35.14 19.75 24.62
CA VAL A 545 -35.29 19.96 23.17
C VAL A 545 -35.45 18.62 22.44
N ARG A 546 -34.61 17.63 22.76
CA ARG A 546 -34.67 16.29 22.14
C ARG A 546 -35.86 15.43 22.59
N SER A 547 -36.68 15.88 23.54
CA SER A 547 -37.89 15.16 23.96
C SER A 547 -38.99 15.10 22.87
N ALA A 548 -38.93 15.98 21.87
CA ALA A 548 -39.79 15.94 20.69
C ALA A 548 -39.49 14.75 19.74
N LEU A 549 -38.34 14.10 19.90
CA LEU A 549 -37.98 12.88 19.18
C LEU A 549 -38.60 11.66 19.86
N ALA A 550 -38.85 10.60 19.10
CA ALA A 550 -39.33 9.32 19.60
C ALA A 550 -38.42 8.76 20.71
N GLU A 551 -38.97 7.97 21.65
CA GLU A 551 -38.24 7.57 22.86
C GLU A 551 -37.04 6.65 22.55
N ASP A 552 -37.12 5.88 21.48
CA ASP A 552 -36.09 5.02 20.92
C ASP A 552 -35.07 5.75 20.03
N HIS A 553 -35.26 7.05 19.76
CA HIS A 553 -34.40 7.81 18.85
C HIS A 553 -32.96 7.92 19.38
N PRO A 554 -31.93 7.54 18.60
CA PRO A 554 -30.55 7.49 19.07
C PRO A 554 -30.06 8.76 19.76
N ASP A 555 -30.34 9.94 19.17
CA ASP A 555 -29.92 11.23 19.71
C ASP A 555 -30.55 11.60 21.05
N ARG A 556 -31.82 11.23 21.28
CA ARG A 556 -32.52 11.47 22.54
C ARG A 556 -31.90 10.62 23.64
N LEU A 557 -31.75 9.32 23.38
CA LEU A 557 -31.07 8.37 24.28
C LEU A 557 -29.59 8.75 24.51
N ALA A 558 -28.91 9.36 23.53
CA ALA A 558 -27.54 9.86 23.69
C ALA A 558 -27.47 11.09 24.61
N SER A 559 -28.36 12.07 24.46
CA SER A 559 -28.41 13.22 25.37
C SER A 559 -28.83 12.82 26.80
N GLN A 560 -29.74 11.86 26.95
CA GLN A 560 -30.11 11.30 28.26
C GLN A 560 -28.94 10.54 28.90
N HIS A 561 -28.14 9.81 28.12
CA HIS A 561 -26.93 9.14 28.60
C HIS A 561 -25.88 10.14 29.11
N GLU A 562 -25.60 11.22 28.37
CA GLU A 562 -24.70 12.28 28.84
C GLU A 562 -25.24 13.03 30.06
N LEU A 563 -26.55 13.31 30.12
CA LEU A 563 -27.19 13.89 31.31
C LEU A 563 -27.06 12.97 32.53
N ALA A 564 -27.24 11.67 32.36
CA ALA A 564 -27.03 10.71 33.44
C ALA A 564 -25.56 10.69 33.90
N SER A 565 -24.58 10.77 32.98
CA SER A 565 -23.17 10.88 33.37
C SER A 565 -22.88 12.20 34.10
N ALA A 566 -23.40 13.33 33.63
CA ALA A 566 -23.21 14.62 34.29
C ALA A 566 -23.91 14.69 35.66
N TYR A 567 -25.06 14.04 35.82
CA TYR A 567 -25.71 13.85 37.12
C TYR A 567 -24.83 13.04 38.08
N ARG A 568 -24.23 11.94 37.64
CA ARG A 568 -23.31 11.14 38.45
C ARG A 568 -22.10 11.97 38.89
N ASP A 569 -21.44 12.62 37.94
CA ASP A 569 -20.26 13.47 38.20
C ASP A 569 -20.59 14.62 39.18
N ASN A 570 -21.77 15.21 39.08
CA ASN A 570 -22.29 16.26 39.98
C ASN A 570 -22.88 15.69 41.31
N GLY A 571 -22.73 14.39 41.61
CA GLY A 571 -23.25 13.76 42.82
C GLY A 571 -24.78 13.65 42.92
N LYS A 572 -25.52 13.93 41.84
CA LYS A 572 -26.98 13.69 41.71
C LYS A 572 -27.24 12.20 41.42
N LEU A 573 -26.67 11.30 42.22
CA LEU A 573 -26.55 9.85 41.92
C LEU A 573 -27.89 9.19 41.59
N LYS A 574 -28.94 9.42 42.38
CA LYS A 574 -30.29 8.91 42.09
C LYS A 574 -30.85 9.36 40.74
N GLN A 575 -30.70 10.65 40.41
CA GLN A 575 -31.15 11.17 39.11
C GLN A 575 -30.34 10.56 37.94
N SER A 576 -29.07 10.19 38.17
CA SER A 576 -28.28 9.42 37.21
C SER A 576 -28.87 8.02 37.02
N VAL A 577 -29.07 7.27 38.13
CA VAL A 577 -29.64 5.92 38.13
C VAL A 577 -31.02 5.89 37.46
N ASP A 578 -31.96 6.73 37.90
CA ASP A 578 -33.33 6.77 37.37
C ASP A 578 -33.35 7.00 35.83
N LEU A 579 -32.47 7.88 35.34
CA LEU A 579 -32.39 8.23 33.92
C LEU A 579 -31.68 7.16 33.08
N ILE A 580 -30.62 6.54 33.59
CA ILE A 580 -29.87 5.51 32.86
C ILE A 580 -30.54 4.12 32.96
N GLU A 581 -31.31 3.83 34.02
CA GLU A 581 -32.25 2.68 34.06
C GLU A 581 -33.26 2.79 32.90
N HIS A 582 -33.89 3.96 32.71
CA HIS A 582 -34.80 4.20 31.59
C HIS A 582 -34.12 4.05 30.22
N VAL A 583 -32.94 4.63 30.00
CA VAL A 583 -32.19 4.48 28.73
C VAL A 583 -31.77 3.03 28.47
N VAL A 584 -31.38 2.26 29.50
CA VAL A 584 -31.11 0.82 29.37
C VAL A 584 -32.39 0.04 29.04
N GLN A 585 -33.52 0.40 29.66
CA GLN A 585 -34.83 -0.22 29.38
C GLN A 585 -35.25 -0.02 27.92
N VAL A 586 -35.16 1.20 27.37
CA VAL A 586 -35.48 1.43 25.95
C VAL A 586 -34.50 0.71 25.03
N ARG A 587 -33.19 0.73 25.35
CA ARG A 587 -32.16 0.02 24.57
C ARG A 587 -32.20 -1.51 24.71
N SER A 588 -33.09 -2.08 25.53
CA SER A 588 -33.29 -3.53 25.61
C SER A 588 -33.88 -4.16 24.33
N ALA A 589 -34.49 -3.33 23.46
CA ALA A 589 -34.94 -3.74 22.13
C ALA A 589 -33.79 -3.93 21.11
N LEU A 590 -32.59 -3.43 21.40
CA LEU A 590 -31.38 -3.69 20.61
C LEU A 590 -30.79 -5.05 20.96
N ALA A 591 -30.07 -5.67 20.02
CA ALA A 591 -29.34 -6.92 20.25
C ALA A 591 -28.43 -6.83 21.50
N GLU A 592 -28.23 -7.95 22.21
CA GLU A 592 -27.59 -7.94 23.52
C GLU A 592 -26.14 -7.45 23.49
N ASP A 593 -25.44 -7.70 22.39
CA ASP A 593 -24.07 -7.29 22.09
C ASP A 593 -23.96 -5.89 21.44
N HIS A 594 -25.08 -5.21 21.18
CA HIS A 594 -25.09 -3.93 20.49
C HIS A 594 -24.32 -2.86 21.28
N PRO A 595 -23.30 -2.18 20.70
CA PRO A 595 -22.41 -1.28 21.43
C PRO A 595 -23.12 -0.22 22.28
N SER A 596 -24.18 0.41 21.76
CA SER A 596 -24.94 1.42 22.49
C SER A 596 -25.73 0.88 23.69
N ARG A 597 -26.14 -0.40 23.67
CA ARG A 597 -26.81 -1.09 24.79
C ARG A 597 -25.79 -1.37 25.89
N LEU A 598 -24.67 -2.00 25.52
CA LEU A 598 -23.54 -2.28 26.42
C LEU A 598 -22.98 -1.00 27.07
N ALA A 599 -22.86 0.10 26.32
CA ALA A 599 -22.40 1.38 26.84
C ALA A 599 -23.36 1.97 27.89
N SER A 600 -24.68 1.91 27.67
CA SER A 600 -25.65 2.32 28.69
C SER A 600 -25.68 1.40 29.91
N GLN A 601 -25.50 0.09 29.73
CA GLN A 601 -25.41 -0.86 30.84
C GLN A 601 -24.14 -0.61 31.68
N HIS A 602 -23.01 -0.32 31.06
CA HIS A 602 -21.78 0.07 31.77
C HIS A 602 -21.95 1.39 32.55
N LEU A 603 -22.61 2.42 31.98
CA LEU A 603 -22.90 3.64 32.74
C LEU A 603 -23.87 3.38 33.91
N LEU A 604 -24.87 2.51 33.74
CA LEU A 604 -25.77 2.07 34.81
C LEU A 604 -25.02 1.30 35.91
N THR A 605 -24.08 0.44 35.56
CA THR A 605 -23.19 -0.24 36.52
C THR A 605 -22.41 0.77 37.36
N LEU A 606 -21.81 1.80 36.75
CA LEU A 606 -21.11 2.85 37.47
C LEU A 606 -22.05 3.66 38.37
N ALA A 607 -23.23 4.06 37.86
CA ALA A 607 -24.22 4.79 38.65
C ALA A 607 -24.73 3.98 39.86
N TYR A 608 -24.96 2.67 39.70
CA TYR A 608 -25.28 1.76 40.81
C TYR A 608 -24.13 1.63 41.80
N ARG A 609 -22.89 1.52 41.34
CA ARG A 609 -21.70 1.42 42.20
C ARG A 609 -21.56 2.65 43.09
N ASP A 610 -21.69 3.84 42.50
CA ASP A 610 -21.56 5.12 43.20
C ASP A 610 -22.73 5.38 44.17
N ASP A 611 -23.97 5.03 43.82
CA ASP A 611 -25.15 5.10 44.71
C ASP A 611 -25.14 3.99 45.80
N GLY A 612 -24.11 3.14 45.84
CA GLY A 612 -23.96 2.07 46.83
C GLY A 612 -24.78 0.80 46.54
N GLN A 613 -25.47 0.73 45.41
CA GLN A 613 -26.23 -0.43 44.92
C GLN A 613 -25.30 -1.50 44.30
N VAL A 614 -24.16 -1.79 44.93
CA VAL A 614 -23.06 -2.61 44.40
C VAL A 614 -23.51 -4.03 43.98
N GLY A 615 -24.54 -4.58 44.63
CA GLY A 615 -25.15 -5.86 44.22
C GLY A 615 -25.75 -5.83 42.80
N LYS A 616 -26.53 -4.79 42.47
CA LYS A 616 -27.06 -4.61 41.09
C LYS A 616 -25.93 -4.34 40.09
N ALA A 617 -24.92 -3.56 40.49
CA ALA A 617 -23.75 -3.29 39.66
C ALA A 617 -23.02 -4.59 39.28
N LEU A 618 -22.87 -5.51 40.24
CA LEU A 618 -22.26 -6.82 40.04
C LEU A 618 -23.09 -7.70 39.09
N GLU A 619 -24.39 -7.85 39.34
CA GLU A 619 -25.28 -8.68 38.50
C GLU A 619 -25.30 -8.19 37.04
N LEU A 620 -25.39 -6.88 36.83
CA LEU A 620 -25.39 -6.29 35.50
C LEU A 620 -24.03 -6.45 34.78
N LEU A 621 -22.92 -6.37 35.51
CA LEU A 621 -21.58 -6.46 34.92
C LEU A 621 -21.12 -7.91 34.69
N GLU A 622 -21.53 -8.86 35.55
CA GLU A 622 -21.40 -10.30 35.28
C GLU A 622 -22.13 -10.66 33.97
N TYR A 623 -23.36 -10.13 33.74
CA TYR A 623 -24.09 -10.26 32.46
C TYR A 623 -23.34 -9.62 31.28
N VAL A 624 -22.87 -8.37 31.41
CA VAL A 624 -22.19 -7.66 30.31
C VAL A 624 -20.91 -8.39 29.87
N VAL A 625 -20.13 -8.90 30.84
CA VAL A 625 -18.90 -9.67 30.54
C VAL A 625 -19.24 -11.02 29.90
N ASP A 626 -20.30 -11.70 30.32
CA ASP A 626 -20.75 -12.95 29.67
C ASP A 626 -21.18 -12.73 28.20
N VAL A 627 -21.99 -11.71 27.91
CA VAL A 627 -22.38 -11.35 26.53
C VAL A 627 -21.15 -11.02 25.67
N GLN A 628 -20.28 -10.13 26.16
CA GLN A 628 -19.02 -9.81 25.48
C GLN A 628 -18.09 -11.02 25.32
N SER A 629 -18.16 -12.00 26.22
CA SER A 629 -17.32 -13.20 26.13
C SER A 629 -17.65 -14.07 24.91
N LYS A 630 -18.89 -13.99 24.43
CA LYS A 630 -19.47 -14.75 23.32
C LYS A 630 -19.31 -14.04 21.98
N SER A 631 -19.37 -12.71 21.94
CA SER A 631 -19.31 -11.91 20.70
C SER A 631 -17.94 -11.27 20.42
N LEU A 632 -17.10 -11.05 21.43
CA LEU A 632 -15.82 -10.32 21.28
C LEU A 632 -14.61 -11.19 21.59
N ALA A 633 -13.56 -11.05 20.79
CA ALA A 633 -12.27 -11.71 20.99
C ALA A 633 -11.69 -11.40 22.39
N HIS A 634 -10.87 -12.34 22.91
CA HIS A 634 -10.38 -12.32 24.30
C HIS A 634 -9.55 -11.08 24.67
N ASP A 635 -8.96 -10.45 23.66
CA ASP A 635 -8.05 -9.31 23.65
C ASP A 635 -8.73 -8.00 23.21
N HIS A 636 -10.04 -8.05 22.91
CA HIS A 636 -10.78 -6.87 22.47
C HIS A 636 -10.86 -5.81 23.59
N PRO A 637 -10.47 -4.54 23.34
CA PRO A 637 -10.35 -3.52 24.39
C PRO A 637 -11.62 -3.33 25.24
N GLY A 638 -12.81 -3.33 24.63
CA GLY A 638 -14.08 -3.17 25.37
C GLY A 638 -14.38 -4.32 26.34
N ARG A 639 -13.92 -5.54 26.02
CA ARG A 639 -14.04 -6.74 26.86
C ARG A 639 -13.11 -6.63 28.06
N LEU A 640 -11.86 -6.25 27.81
CA LEU A 640 -10.84 -6.06 28.86
C LEU A 640 -11.23 -4.93 29.84
N VAL A 641 -11.86 -3.84 29.37
CA VAL A 641 -12.37 -2.78 30.25
C VAL A 641 -13.52 -3.29 31.14
N SER A 642 -14.49 -4.00 30.59
CA SER A 642 -15.61 -4.52 31.38
C SER A 642 -15.16 -5.62 32.38
N GLN A 643 -14.14 -6.40 32.02
CA GLN A 643 -13.49 -7.35 32.93
C GLN A 643 -12.68 -6.66 34.04
N HIS A 644 -11.96 -5.57 33.73
CA HIS A 644 -11.26 -4.75 34.72
C HIS A 644 -12.26 -4.20 35.76
N GLU A 645 -13.34 -3.55 35.30
CA GLU A 645 -14.41 -3.04 36.17
C GLU A 645 -15.07 -4.15 37.00
N LEU A 646 -15.24 -5.36 36.44
CA LEU A 646 -15.82 -6.50 37.18
C LEU A 646 -14.91 -6.95 38.32
N ALA A 647 -13.59 -6.85 38.16
CA ALA A 647 -12.66 -7.08 39.25
C ALA A 647 -12.75 -5.99 40.33
N LEU A 648 -12.94 -4.72 39.96
CA LEU A 648 -13.16 -3.64 40.92
C LEU A 648 -14.45 -3.88 41.73
N VAL A 649 -15.56 -4.20 41.07
CA VAL A 649 -16.83 -4.52 41.75
C VAL A 649 -16.70 -5.79 42.60
N TYR A 650 -15.97 -6.82 42.16
CA TYR A 650 -15.64 -7.99 42.99
C TYR A 650 -14.86 -7.61 44.26
N ARG A 651 -13.89 -6.69 44.17
CA ARG A 651 -13.13 -6.20 45.34
C ARG A 651 -14.03 -5.43 46.29
N ASP A 652 -14.90 -4.56 45.78
CA ASP A 652 -15.83 -3.75 46.57
C ASP A 652 -16.84 -4.61 47.36
N VAL A 653 -17.26 -5.77 46.81
CA VAL A 653 -18.07 -6.77 47.55
C VAL A 653 -17.25 -7.77 48.38
N GLY A 654 -15.95 -7.53 48.58
CA GLY A 654 -15.05 -8.37 49.38
C GLY A 654 -14.64 -9.71 48.73
N ARG A 655 -15.02 -9.97 47.47
CA ARG A 655 -14.63 -11.18 46.70
C ARG A 655 -13.22 -11.04 46.10
N VAL A 656 -12.24 -10.59 46.90
CA VAL A 656 -10.91 -10.16 46.44
C VAL A 656 -10.15 -11.25 45.66
N GLY A 657 -10.35 -12.54 45.97
CA GLY A 657 -9.79 -13.65 45.19
C GLY A 657 -10.23 -13.64 43.73
N LYS A 658 -11.54 -13.47 43.46
CA LYS A 658 -12.06 -13.35 42.08
C LYS A 658 -11.57 -12.07 41.38
N ALA A 659 -11.40 -10.98 42.14
CA ALA A 659 -10.85 -9.74 41.60
C ALA A 659 -9.40 -9.95 41.12
N LEU A 660 -8.59 -10.67 41.91
CA LEU A 660 -7.22 -11.01 41.55
C LEU A 660 -7.14 -11.94 40.34
N GLU A 661 -7.89 -13.04 40.33
CA GLU A 661 -7.94 -13.96 39.17
C GLU A 661 -8.24 -13.23 37.86
N LEU A 662 -9.17 -12.26 37.90
CA LEU A 662 -9.59 -11.50 36.73
C LEU A 662 -8.61 -10.36 36.36
N LEU A 663 -7.97 -9.70 37.33
CA LEU A 663 -6.92 -8.70 37.07
C LEU A 663 -5.60 -9.33 36.59
N GLU A 664 -5.20 -10.48 37.15
CA GLU A 664 -4.06 -11.26 36.67
C GLU A 664 -4.27 -11.66 35.19
N TYR A 665 -5.47 -12.13 34.83
CA TYR A 665 -5.86 -12.40 33.44
C TYR A 665 -5.85 -11.15 32.54
N VAL A 666 -6.49 -10.05 32.96
CA VAL A 666 -6.56 -8.82 32.14
C VAL A 666 -5.18 -8.24 31.90
N VAL A 667 -4.31 -8.20 32.92
CA VAL A 667 -2.92 -7.72 32.79
C VAL A 667 -2.09 -8.63 31.90
N ASP A 668 -2.25 -9.97 31.97
CA ASP A 668 -1.57 -10.90 31.06
C ASP A 668 -1.95 -10.67 29.58
N VAL A 669 -3.24 -10.56 29.27
CA VAL A 669 -3.71 -10.31 27.89
C VAL A 669 -3.26 -8.94 27.39
N GLN A 670 -3.45 -7.88 28.19
CA GLN A 670 -2.95 -6.55 27.87
C GLN A 670 -1.42 -6.50 27.73
N SER A 671 -0.67 -7.37 28.43
CA SER A 671 0.79 -7.40 28.32
C SER A 671 1.28 -7.83 26.94
N LYS A 672 0.45 -8.61 26.22
CA LYS A 672 0.70 -9.20 24.90
C LYS A 672 0.15 -8.34 23.76
N SER A 673 -0.94 -7.61 23.98
CA SER A 673 -1.62 -6.81 22.94
C SER A 673 -1.33 -5.29 23.01
N LEU A 674 -0.90 -4.76 24.16
CA LEU A 674 -0.70 -3.31 24.37
C LEU A 674 0.75 -2.98 24.77
N ALA A 675 1.24 -1.83 24.29
CA ALA A 675 2.54 -1.29 24.68
C ALA A 675 2.65 -1.05 26.20
N HIS A 676 3.87 -1.08 26.74
CA HIS A 676 4.13 -1.03 28.19
C HIS A 676 3.62 0.25 28.90
N ASP A 677 3.49 1.31 28.11
CA ASP A 677 3.13 2.69 28.42
C ASP A 677 1.67 3.02 28.10
N HIS A 678 0.88 2.03 27.66
CA HIS A 678 -0.54 2.23 27.37
C HIS A 678 -1.33 2.48 28.68
N PRO A 679 -2.08 3.60 28.82
CA PRO A 679 -2.72 3.96 30.10
C PRO A 679 -3.62 2.87 30.71
N GLY A 680 -4.43 2.19 29.90
CA GLY A 680 -5.29 1.09 30.39
C GLY A 680 -4.52 -0.14 30.92
N ARG A 681 -3.27 -0.33 30.49
CA ARG A 681 -2.36 -1.37 31.01
C ARG A 681 -1.79 -0.96 32.37
N LEU A 682 -1.35 0.29 32.49
CA LEU A 682 -0.84 0.86 33.74
C LEU A 682 -1.95 0.88 34.82
N ALA A 683 -3.17 1.30 34.47
CA ALA A 683 -4.32 1.26 35.38
C ALA A 683 -4.64 -0.17 35.85
N SER A 684 -4.61 -1.17 34.96
CA SER A 684 -4.86 -2.57 35.34
C SER A 684 -3.73 -3.15 36.20
N GLN A 685 -2.48 -2.75 35.96
CA GLN A 685 -1.33 -3.13 36.81
C GLN A 685 -1.38 -2.47 38.20
N TYR A 686 -1.80 -1.20 38.28
CA TYR A 686 -2.03 -0.48 39.53
C TYR A 686 -3.14 -1.15 40.36
N GLU A 687 -4.28 -1.46 39.75
CA GLU A 687 -5.41 -2.11 40.44
C GLU A 687 -5.10 -3.55 40.88
N LEU A 688 -4.32 -4.29 40.09
CA LEU A 688 -3.75 -5.58 40.50
C LEU A 688 -2.84 -5.44 41.73
N ALA A 689 -2.00 -4.41 41.76
CA ALA A 689 -1.12 -4.14 42.91
C ALA A 689 -1.90 -3.77 44.18
N LEU A 690 -2.99 -3.01 44.06
CA LEU A 690 -3.90 -2.77 45.18
C LEU A 690 -4.53 -4.08 45.67
N GLY A 691 -5.05 -4.91 44.76
CA GLY A 691 -5.58 -6.24 45.12
C GLY A 691 -4.55 -7.12 45.84
N TYR A 692 -3.28 -7.12 45.40
CA TYR A 692 -2.19 -7.83 46.06
C TYR A 692 -1.91 -7.30 47.47
N ARG A 693 -1.89 -5.98 47.65
CA ARG A 693 -1.72 -5.36 48.98
C ARG A 693 -2.87 -5.77 49.91
N ASP A 694 -4.09 -5.76 49.42
CA ASP A 694 -5.30 -6.03 50.21
C ASP A 694 -5.40 -7.51 50.66
N VAL A 695 -4.71 -8.45 49.98
CA VAL A 695 -4.50 -9.85 50.44
C VAL A 695 -3.14 -10.09 51.13
N GLY A 696 -2.33 -9.05 51.35
CA GLY A 696 -1.02 -9.16 52.02
C GLY A 696 0.14 -9.63 51.14
N ARG A 697 -0.02 -9.75 49.80
CA ARG A 697 1.06 -10.02 48.81
C ARG A 697 1.90 -8.74 48.56
N VAL A 698 2.39 -8.12 49.63
CA VAL A 698 3.01 -6.77 49.62
C VAL A 698 4.23 -6.67 48.71
N GLU A 699 5.07 -7.70 48.64
CA GLU A 699 6.22 -7.70 47.71
C GLU A 699 5.81 -7.60 46.23
N GLU A 700 4.68 -8.20 45.86
CA GLU A 700 4.19 -8.22 44.48
C GLU A 700 3.48 -6.90 44.15
N ALA A 701 2.74 -6.35 45.13
CA ALA A 701 2.20 -5.00 45.05
C ALA A 701 3.29 -3.95 44.83
N LEU A 702 4.40 -4.03 45.58
CA LEU A 702 5.56 -3.14 45.41
C LEU A 702 6.18 -3.26 44.02
N LYS A 703 6.45 -4.48 43.53
CA LYS A 703 7.05 -4.71 42.20
C LYS A 703 6.19 -4.11 41.07
N LEU A 704 4.86 -4.22 41.15
CA LEU A 704 3.94 -3.62 40.18
C LEU A 704 3.86 -2.09 40.30
N LEU A 705 3.74 -1.54 41.52
CA LEU A 705 3.70 -0.08 41.72
C LEU A 705 5.01 0.60 41.31
N GLU A 706 6.16 -0.05 41.53
CA GLU A 706 7.47 0.44 41.08
C GLU A 706 7.58 0.46 39.54
N HIS A 707 7.05 -0.56 38.85
CA HIS A 707 6.96 -0.56 37.38
C HIS A 707 6.03 0.55 36.86
N VAL A 708 4.82 0.68 37.42
CA VAL A 708 3.85 1.70 36.99
C VAL A 708 4.43 3.11 37.18
N VAL A 709 4.97 3.41 38.37
CA VAL A 709 5.61 4.71 38.65
C VAL A 709 6.83 4.96 37.76
N ASP A 710 7.67 3.97 37.48
CA ASP A 710 8.82 4.14 36.57
C ASP A 710 8.37 4.51 35.14
N VAL A 711 7.36 3.84 34.60
CA VAL A 711 6.83 4.12 33.24
C VAL A 711 6.10 5.47 33.20
N GLU A 712 5.21 5.74 34.16
CA GLU A 712 4.54 7.04 34.31
C GLU A 712 5.54 8.17 34.50
N SER A 713 6.66 7.94 35.20
CA SER A 713 7.66 8.98 35.45
C SER A 713 8.35 9.50 34.19
N LYS A 714 8.37 8.69 33.13
CA LYS A 714 9.00 8.92 31.82
C LYS A 714 8.02 9.42 30.75
N THR A 715 6.74 9.17 30.94
CA THR A 715 5.68 9.42 29.95
C THR A 715 4.74 10.56 30.34
N LEU A 716 4.50 10.76 31.64
CA LEU A 716 3.58 11.76 32.18
C LEU A 716 4.33 12.92 32.83
N ALA A 717 3.68 14.09 32.83
CA ALA A 717 4.18 15.29 33.50
C ALA A 717 4.27 15.07 35.04
N ARG A 718 5.06 15.89 35.74
CA ARG A 718 5.26 15.74 37.21
C ARG A 718 4.02 16.09 38.02
N ASP A 719 3.11 16.82 37.42
CA ASP A 719 1.83 17.31 37.94
C ASP A 719 0.63 16.50 37.43
N ASP A 720 0.86 15.40 36.70
CA ASP A 720 -0.21 14.50 36.25
C ASP A 720 -0.90 13.79 37.45
N PRO A 721 -2.24 13.85 37.58
CA PRO A 721 -2.96 13.24 38.70
C PRO A 721 -2.74 11.74 38.85
N SER A 722 -2.64 11.00 37.74
CA SER A 722 -2.47 9.54 37.70
C SER A 722 -1.13 9.16 38.34
N ARG A 723 -0.06 9.80 37.84
CA ARG A 723 1.30 9.68 38.36
C ARG A 723 1.37 9.99 39.86
N LEU A 724 0.74 11.08 40.30
CA LEU A 724 0.73 11.49 41.71
C LEU A 724 -0.02 10.49 42.60
N VAL A 725 -1.05 9.82 42.09
CA VAL A 725 -1.76 8.74 42.78
C VAL A 725 -0.88 7.48 42.88
N SER A 726 -0.23 7.07 41.80
CA SER A 726 0.70 5.93 41.79
C SER A 726 1.91 6.14 42.72
N GLU A 727 2.56 7.32 42.64
CA GLU A 727 3.67 7.68 43.53
C GLU A 727 3.23 7.68 45.02
N ARG A 728 1.99 8.09 45.30
CA ARG A 728 1.42 8.08 46.67
C ARG A 728 1.09 6.69 47.18
N GLU A 729 0.50 5.80 46.38
CA GLU A 729 0.24 4.42 46.80
C GLU A 729 1.54 3.61 46.94
N LEU A 730 2.56 3.87 46.12
CA LEU A 730 3.90 3.31 46.30
C LEU A 730 4.51 3.76 47.64
N ALA A 731 4.41 5.05 47.99
CA ALA A 731 4.89 5.56 49.27
C ALA A 731 4.14 4.98 50.49
N LYS A 732 2.82 4.81 50.40
CA LYS A 732 2.03 4.08 51.41
C LYS A 732 2.49 2.64 51.55
N THR A 733 2.61 1.91 50.44
CA THR A 733 2.91 0.47 50.43
C THR A 733 4.36 0.17 50.88
N ARG A 734 5.28 1.13 50.73
CA ARG A 734 6.64 1.07 51.29
C ARG A 734 6.71 1.43 52.79
N SER A 735 5.65 1.99 53.38
CA SER A 735 5.64 2.37 54.80
C SER A 735 5.34 1.14 55.67
N PRO A 736 6.10 0.88 56.75
CA PRO A 736 5.85 -0.27 57.62
C PRO A 736 4.49 -0.13 58.31
N ILE A 737 3.67 -1.18 58.26
CA ILE A 737 2.30 -1.17 58.78
C ILE A 737 2.34 -1.01 60.31
N SER A 738 1.91 0.14 60.80
CA SER A 738 1.55 0.32 62.21
C SER A 738 0.23 -0.39 62.46
N ASN A 739 0.23 -1.43 63.29
CA ASN A 739 -0.98 -2.18 63.64
C ASN A 739 -1.98 -1.26 64.36
N GLY A 740 -3.09 -0.93 63.70
CA GLY A 740 -4.22 -0.24 64.33
C GLY A 740 -4.86 0.87 63.52
N ASP A 741 -5.31 0.59 62.29
CA ASP A 741 -6.40 1.35 61.65
C ASP A 741 -7.07 0.52 60.54
N HIS A 742 -8.06 -0.30 60.91
CA HIS A 742 -8.99 -0.92 59.95
C HIS A 742 -10.10 0.07 59.56
N HIS A 743 -9.71 1.25 59.08
CA HIS A 743 -10.62 2.14 58.38
C HIS A 743 -10.61 1.80 56.89
N ALA A 744 -11.81 1.62 56.32
CA ALA A 744 -11.96 1.42 54.89
C ALA A 744 -11.26 2.56 54.14
N SER A 745 -10.33 2.23 53.24
CA SER A 745 -9.79 3.22 52.33
C SER A 745 -10.97 3.77 51.51
N PRO A 746 -11.15 5.10 51.42
CA PRO A 746 -12.18 5.64 50.56
C PRO A 746 -11.92 5.17 49.14
N THR A 747 -12.97 4.72 48.45
CA THR A 747 -12.92 4.45 47.02
C THR A 747 -12.56 5.76 46.33
N VAL A 748 -11.28 5.95 46.06
CA VAL A 748 -10.82 7.05 45.21
C VAL A 748 -11.39 6.71 43.84
N SER A 749 -12.36 7.50 43.39
CA SER A 749 -12.65 7.54 41.96
C SER A 749 -11.34 7.97 41.29
N LEU A 750 -10.66 7.01 40.68
CA LEU A 750 -9.78 7.33 39.56
C LEU A 750 -10.59 8.21 38.59
N ALA A 751 -9.92 9.10 37.88
CA ALA A 751 -10.55 9.69 36.70
C ALA A 751 -11.03 8.51 35.83
N PRO A 752 -12.30 8.51 35.36
CA PRO A 752 -12.82 7.36 34.64
C PRO A 752 -11.88 7.03 33.49
N LEU A 753 -11.57 5.73 33.32
CA LEU A 753 -10.81 5.25 32.16
C LEU A 753 -11.34 5.98 30.93
N PRO A 754 -10.49 6.66 30.13
CA PRO A 754 -10.94 7.48 29.01
C PRO A 754 -11.85 6.60 28.16
N SER A 755 -13.12 6.97 28.15
CA SER A 755 -14.23 6.02 28.06
C SER A 755 -14.16 5.16 26.81
N SER A 756 -14.94 4.07 26.75
CA SER A 756 -15.08 3.37 25.47
C SER A 756 -15.58 4.32 24.37
N SER A 757 -16.29 5.41 24.70
CA SER A 757 -16.56 6.52 23.79
C SER A 757 -15.33 7.35 23.41
N ALA A 758 -14.29 7.54 24.24
CA ALA A 758 -13.05 8.23 23.87
C ALA A 758 -12.12 7.40 22.95
N VAL A 759 -12.02 6.08 23.19
CA VAL A 759 -11.28 5.19 22.28
C VAL A 759 -12.08 4.90 21.01
N SER A 760 -13.42 4.81 21.12
CA SER A 760 -14.30 4.72 19.97
C SER A 760 -14.39 6.03 19.19
N THR A 761 -14.27 7.23 19.79
CA THR A 761 -14.19 8.50 19.03
C THR A 761 -12.83 8.69 18.41
N LYS A 762 -11.74 8.16 18.98
CA LYS A 762 -10.47 8.03 18.23
C LYS A 762 -10.49 7.05 17.05
N ARG A 763 -11.67 6.48 16.70
CA ARG A 763 -11.96 5.87 15.38
C ARG A 763 -13.26 6.34 14.71
N ASN A 764 -14.24 6.85 15.47
CA ASN A 764 -15.59 7.22 15.01
C ASN A 764 -15.95 8.69 15.28
N ALA A 765 -15.04 9.53 15.78
CA ALA A 765 -15.13 10.97 15.56
C ALA A 765 -14.80 11.20 14.09
N GLN A 766 -15.82 11.00 13.25
CA GLN A 766 -15.85 11.63 11.96
C GLN A 766 -15.68 13.14 12.21
N PRO A 767 -14.69 13.82 11.62
CA PRO A 767 -14.96 15.19 11.25
C PRO A 767 -16.17 15.14 10.31
N GLU A 768 -17.30 15.73 10.69
CA GLU A 768 -18.36 15.97 9.72
C GLU A 768 -17.73 16.74 8.55
N PRO A 769 -17.79 16.22 7.31
CA PRO A 769 -17.23 16.94 6.17
C PRO A 769 -18.03 18.22 6.00
N ASP A 770 -17.40 19.37 6.22
CA ASP A 770 -18.06 20.68 6.22
C ASP A 770 -18.97 20.81 4.99
N PRO A 771 -20.31 20.86 5.16
CA PRO A 771 -21.25 20.83 4.05
C PRO A 771 -21.07 22.00 3.07
N ALA A 772 -20.40 23.08 3.49
CA ALA A 772 -20.04 24.20 2.62
C ALA A 772 -19.11 23.77 1.47
N ASN A 773 -18.19 22.83 1.72
CA ASN A 773 -17.18 22.42 0.73
C ASN A 773 -17.77 21.48 -0.34
N CYS A 774 -18.84 20.75 -0.02
CA CYS A 774 -19.43 19.74 -0.90
C CYS A 774 -20.34 20.32 -2.03
N LYS A 775 -20.53 21.65 -2.10
CA LYS A 775 -21.48 22.30 -3.05
C LYS A 775 -20.90 23.45 -3.89
N ARG A 776 -19.58 23.71 -3.88
CA ARG A 776 -18.97 24.88 -4.57
C ARG A 776 -17.75 24.60 -5.46
N GLN A 777 -17.72 23.48 -6.18
CA GLN A 777 -16.72 23.23 -7.24
C GLN A 777 -17.26 22.63 -8.55
N ARG A 778 -18.56 22.83 -8.86
CA ARG A 778 -19.11 22.69 -10.22
C ARG A 778 -19.65 24.02 -10.74
N ARG A 779 -18.74 24.93 -11.09
CA ARG A 779 -18.94 26.05 -12.02
C ARG A 779 -17.60 26.58 -12.51
#